data_AF-A0A069Q366-F1
#
_entry.id   AF-A0A069Q366-F1
#
_cell.length_a   1.000
_cell.length_b   1.000
_cell.length_c   1.000
_cell.angle_alpha   90.00
_cell.angle_beta   90.00
_cell.angle_gamma   90.00
#
_symmetry.space_group_name_H-M   'P 1'
#
loop_
_entity.id
_entity.type
_entity.pdbx_description
1 polymer ?
#
loop_
_entity_poly.entity_id
_entity_poly.type
_entity_poly.pdbx_seq_one_letter_code
_entity_poly.pdbx_strand_id
1 'polypeptide(L)'
;MDKLNRRRFLSFAAALSAAPAAQAAISLDLLPPPDKDDGKTFRVIAIHDVRDDLRADLSTVADTCAISTATLNTIFAWIKAKDFRPVSVDQIIASRNGGPRLPQRAILLTFDDAYKSQYTKVFPLLKQYGYPGLVGVVTRWTDTPRGQPVRISHKSVMPPDYFMSWDDLREMAQSGLVELASHTHDMHHGALANPQGNELPAASAHLYLEPLKRYETDEEYHARIHGDLKQSVDLIRQQTGVSVRSAVWPYGMYNAALIRASQQLGMGVHFTLDDGPNTPDVPLTKIRRLLVSYDWDVGTMIGQFRSESSYRGERNPVERVVNVSLDDVYDVEPARREEKLSKLLDRIKELEPKSVYLRAYSDPDGTGVAQALYFPSRHMPMRADLFNRVAWQLITRAGVQVYARMPLLAFALPAGHTAAGNVVRSVAPPEARAGAANVRRLSPFDSQARGVIREIYDDLTKYASFNGVVFDEDATLGQYEDASAPALATYASWGLPADIAQIHASPDSMKRWSRGKTDHLIAFTQELAQLVREYQGGGNVLTARSLPADAVLNADSDAMLAQSLDAFVASYDFVALSAWPTEPGEKVSAAWLDKLSRAVAAHPGARAKTVFELQTVDAATQQHVATEVLREQMKRLNADGVVHLGYTPDDFLANRPDTTVLRDVMSIQNAVRLKQGMLV
;
A
#
# COMPACT_ATOMS: atom_id res chain seq x y z
N MET A 1 -5.73 -4.29 -69.25
CA MET A 1 -6.41 -3.64 -68.09
C MET A 1 -6.56 -2.16 -68.40
N ASP A 2 -7.78 -1.66 -68.24
CA ASP A 2 -8.30 -0.50 -68.97
C ASP A 2 -7.94 0.87 -68.33
N LYS A 3 -7.89 1.93 -69.15
CA LYS A 3 -7.50 3.30 -68.76
C LYS A 3 -8.40 3.92 -67.67
N LEU A 4 -9.57 3.32 -67.41
CA LEU A 4 -10.50 3.71 -66.36
C LEU A 4 -9.98 3.46 -64.92
N ASN A 5 -9.07 2.50 -64.73
CA ASN A 5 -8.55 2.17 -63.39
C ASN A 5 -7.41 3.07 -62.90
N ARG A 6 -6.76 3.83 -63.79
CA ARG A 6 -5.62 4.70 -63.41
C ARG A 6 -6.08 6.02 -62.78
N ARG A 7 -7.24 6.56 -63.20
CA ARG A 7 -7.79 7.81 -62.63
C ARG A 7 -8.36 7.61 -61.23
N ARG A 8 -9.03 6.49 -60.94
CA ARG A 8 -9.54 6.19 -59.59
C ARG A 8 -8.41 5.93 -58.57
N PHE A 9 -7.30 5.36 -59.00
CA PHE A 9 -6.14 5.12 -58.13
C PHE A 9 -5.39 6.42 -57.77
N LEU A 10 -5.27 7.36 -58.73
CA LEU A 10 -4.62 8.66 -58.49
C LEU A 10 -5.49 9.62 -57.66
N SER A 11 -6.82 9.55 -57.76
CA SER A 11 -7.73 10.30 -56.87
C SER A 11 -7.71 9.78 -55.43
N PHE A 12 -7.49 8.47 -55.22
CA PHE A 12 -7.33 7.89 -53.89
C PHE A 12 -5.97 8.25 -53.26
N ALA A 13 -4.91 8.35 -54.06
CA ALA A 13 -3.57 8.76 -53.59
C ALA A 13 -3.46 10.27 -53.28
N ALA A 14 -4.22 11.13 -53.99
CA ALA A 14 -4.27 12.57 -53.73
C ALA A 14 -5.11 12.94 -52.50
N ALA A 15 -6.13 12.13 -52.16
CA ALA A 15 -6.92 12.31 -50.92
C ALA A 15 -6.15 11.90 -49.64
N LEU A 16 -5.03 11.20 -49.78
CA LEU A 16 -4.13 10.82 -48.68
C LEU A 16 -2.94 11.79 -48.49
N SER A 17 -2.82 12.82 -49.33
CA SER A 17 -1.71 13.78 -49.30
C SER A 17 -2.12 15.21 -48.92
N ALA A 18 -3.38 15.42 -48.52
CA ALA A 18 -3.89 16.68 -47.97
C ALA A 18 -4.53 16.47 -46.59
N ALA A 19 -3.74 15.98 -45.64
CA ALA A 19 -3.96 16.18 -44.22
C ALA A 19 -2.60 16.49 -43.56
N PRO A 20 -2.18 17.76 -43.52
CA PRO A 20 -1.11 18.14 -42.60
C PRO A 20 -1.68 18.06 -41.17
N ALA A 21 -0.93 17.41 -40.28
CA ALA A 21 -1.09 17.41 -38.82
C ALA A 21 -2.27 16.59 -38.22
N ALA A 22 -2.18 15.26 -38.29
CA ALA A 22 -2.73 14.39 -37.23
C ALA A 22 -1.80 13.21 -36.87
N GLN A 23 -0.58 13.19 -37.40
CA GLN A 23 0.45 12.18 -37.10
C GLN A 23 1.49 12.69 -36.08
N ALA A 24 1.12 13.70 -35.29
CA ALA A 24 1.91 14.21 -34.17
C ALA A 24 1.29 13.90 -32.78
N ALA A 25 0.29 13.01 -32.69
CA ALA A 25 -0.46 12.80 -31.43
C ALA A 25 -0.33 11.41 -30.80
N ILE A 26 0.55 10.53 -31.30
CA ILE A 26 0.95 9.33 -30.56
C ILE A 26 2.47 9.16 -30.70
N SER A 27 3.20 10.19 -30.26
CA SER A 27 4.50 9.92 -29.63
C SER A 27 4.16 9.24 -28.30
N LEU A 28 3.99 7.93 -28.35
CA LEU A 28 3.87 7.08 -27.16
C LEU A 28 5.22 7.15 -26.46
N ASP A 29 5.46 8.21 -25.70
CA ASP A 29 6.53 8.20 -24.72
C ASP A 29 6.09 7.20 -23.64
N LEU A 30 6.46 5.94 -23.91
CA LEU A 30 6.05 4.74 -23.17
C LEU A 30 6.66 4.69 -21.76
N LEU A 31 7.50 5.66 -21.41
CA LEU A 31 8.13 5.76 -20.11
C LEU A 31 7.85 7.15 -19.53
N PRO A 32 7.67 7.26 -18.20
CA PRO A 32 7.69 8.55 -17.51
C PRO A 32 8.93 9.38 -17.89
N PRO A 33 8.87 10.71 -17.76
CA PRO A 33 10.02 11.56 -18.02
C PRO A 33 11.21 11.17 -17.12
N PRO A 34 12.45 11.46 -17.53
CA PRO A 34 13.61 11.27 -16.67
C PRO A 34 13.48 12.06 -15.37
N ASP A 35 14.11 11.54 -14.32
CA ASP A 35 14.25 12.24 -13.04
C ASP A 35 14.85 13.65 -13.26
N LYS A 36 14.40 14.60 -12.43
CA LYS A 36 14.84 16.00 -12.51
C LYS A 36 16.34 16.12 -12.20
N ASP A 37 17.04 16.93 -12.98
CA ASP A 37 18.42 17.35 -12.70
C ASP A 37 18.47 18.61 -11.80
N ASP A 38 17.95 18.49 -10.59
CA ASP A 38 17.98 19.57 -9.60
C ASP A 38 19.26 19.56 -8.74
N GLY A 39 20.17 18.61 -8.99
CA GLY A 39 21.40 18.40 -8.23
C GLY A 39 21.19 17.76 -6.84
N LYS A 40 19.97 17.30 -6.53
CA LYS A 40 19.58 16.68 -5.24
C LYS A 40 18.83 15.37 -5.42
N THR A 41 18.22 15.16 -6.58
CA THR A 41 17.48 13.95 -6.94
C THR A 41 18.42 12.82 -7.35
N PHE A 42 18.18 11.62 -6.84
CA PHE A 42 18.96 10.42 -7.16
C PHE A 42 18.10 9.15 -7.09
N ARG A 43 18.61 8.05 -7.66
CA ARG A 43 18.06 6.69 -7.53
C ARG A 43 18.98 5.82 -6.68
N VAL A 44 18.43 4.77 -6.09
CA VAL A 44 19.23 3.78 -5.34
C VAL A 44 18.84 2.39 -5.83
N ILE A 45 19.84 1.52 -5.99
CA ILE A 45 19.63 0.11 -6.34
C ILE A 45 19.99 -0.76 -5.14
N ALA A 46 19.15 -1.73 -4.79
CA ALA A 46 19.40 -2.75 -3.77
C ALA A 46 19.71 -4.10 -4.41
N ILE A 47 20.95 -4.57 -4.27
CA ILE A 47 21.43 -5.85 -4.78
C ILE A 47 21.73 -6.77 -3.59
N HIS A 48 21.40 -8.05 -3.68
CA HIS A 48 21.66 -9.02 -2.61
C HIS A 48 22.83 -9.93 -2.99
N ASP A 49 22.54 -11.21 -3.28
CA ASP A 49 23.55 -12.20 -3.63
C ASP A 49 23.84 -12.24 -5.15
N VAL A 50 25.06 -12.65 -5.50
CA VAL A 50 25.54 -12.79 -6.88
C VAL A 50 26.12 -14.18 -7.11
N ARG A 51 25.42 -14.98 -7.90
CA ARG A 51 25.78 -16.39 -8.17
C ARG A 51 26.18 -16.59 -9.63
N ASP A 52 26.99 -17.61 -9.92
CA ASP A 52 27.35 -17.94 -11.30
C ASP A 52 26.29 -18.81 -11.98
N ASP A 53 25.72 -19.76 -11.22
CA ASP A 53 24.63 -20.62 -11.67
C ASP A 53 23.42 -20.51 -10.72
N LEU A 54 22.45 -19.67 -11.10
CA LEU A 54 21.19 -19.52 -10.36
C LEU A 54 20.33 -20.80 -10.38
N ARG A 55 20.52 -21.71 -11.35
CA ARG A 55 19.69 -22.90 -11.51
C ARG A 55 20.12 -24.06 -10.64
N ALA A 56 21.41 -24.13 -10.28
CA ALA A 56 21.95 -25.18 -9.42
C ALA A 56 21.27 -25.22 -8.03
N ASP A 57 20.77 -24.09 -7.53
CA ASP A 57 20.19 -23.94 -6.18
C ASP A 57 18.67 -23.91 -6.13
N LEU A 58 17.96 -24.03 -7.27
CA LEU A 58 16.49 -24.07 -7.30
C LEU A 58 15.90 -25.24 -6.48
N SER A 59 16.74 -26.22 -6.12
CA SER A 59 16.36 -27.40 -5.34
C SER A 59 16.42 -27.22 -3.81
N THR A 60 16.98 -26.12 -3.30
CA THR A 60 17.17 -25.90 -1.86
C THR A 60 16.40 -24.70 -1.33
N VAL A 61 16.58 -23.51 -1.92
CA VAL A 61 15.78 -22.29 -1.71
C VAL A 61 15.88 -21.44 -2.98
N ALA A 62 14.74 -21.13 -3.62
CA ALA A 62 14.71 -20.14 -4.70
C ALA A 62 14.92 -18.75 -4.08
N ASP A 63 16.16 -18.28 -4.03
CA ASP A 63 16.48 -16.92 -3.64
C ASP A 63 16.10 -15.97 -4.78
N THR A 64 14.94 -15.32 -4.65
CA THR A 64 14.38 -14.42 -5.65
C THR A 64 15.16 -13.10 -5.77
N CYS A 65 16.03 -12.78 -4.81
CA CYS A 65 16.86 -11.58 -4.80
C CYS A 65 18.29 -11.85 -5.30
N ALA A 66 18.66 -13.12 -5.51
CA ALA A 66 19.95 -13.47 -6.11
C ALA A 66 19.95 -13.19 -7.62
N ILE A 67 21.03 -12.58 -8.11
CA ILE A 67 21.26 -12.36 -9.54
C ILE A 67 22.46 -13.14 -10.05
N SER A 68 22.51 -13.33 -11.37
CA SER A 68 23.68 -13.95 -11.99
C SER A 68 24.84 -12.95 -12.09
N THR A 69 26.08 -13.45 -12.09
CA THR A 69 27.27 -12.63 -12.40
C THR A 69 27.14 -11.94 -13.77
N ALA A 70 26.48 -12.57 -14.75
CA ALA A 70 26.19 -11.95 -16.05
C ALA A 70 25.22 -10.76 -15.93
N THR A 71 24.21 -10.87 -15.07
CA THR A 71 23.28 -9.77 -14.76
C THR A 71 24.02 -8.63 -14.08
N LEU A 72 24.89 -8.90 -13.11
CA LEU A 72 25.72 -7.87 -12.45
C LEU A 72 26.58 -7.11 -13.48
N ASN A 73 27.27 -7.82 -14.37
CA ASN A 73 28.06 -7.21 -15.44
C ASN A 73 27.20 -6.36 -16.38
N THR A 74 25.98 -6.83 -16.69
CA THR A 74 25.02 -6.09 -17.51
C THR A 74 24.59 -4.79 -16.83
N ILE A 75 24.33 -4.81 -15.52
CA ILE A 75 23.98 -3.61 -14.74
C ILE A 75 25.12 -2.59 -14.80
N PHE A 76 26.37 -2.99 -14.53
CA PHE A 76 27.53 -2.08 -14.55
C PHE A 76 27.81 -1.51 -15.94
N ALA A 77 27.75 -2.36 -16.96
CA ALA A 77 27.91 -1.94 -18.36
C ALA A 77 26.82 -0.94 -18.77
N TRP A 78 25.57 -1.18 -18.36
CA TRP A 78 24.44 -0.30 -18.65
C TRP A 78 24.55 1.04 -17.92
N ILE A 79 24.91 1.04 -16.63
CA ILE A 79 25.17 2.27 -15.84
C ILE A 79 26.16 3.16 -16.60
N LYS A 80 27.29 2.58 -17.03
CA LYS A 80 28.31 3.29 -17.81
C LYS A 80 27.78 3.76 -19.17
N ALA A 81 27.11 2.88 -19.93
CA ALA A 81 26.61 3.19 -21.27
C ALA A 81 25.48 4.23 -21.28
N LYS A 82 24.71 4.32 -20.20
CA LYS A 82 23.62 5.30 -20.01
C LYS A 82 24.04 6.50 -19.17
N ASP A 83 25.33 6.67 -18.90
CA ASP A 83 25.88 7.83 -18.21
C ASP A 83 25.23 8.08 -16.83
N PHE A 84 24.84 7.01 -16.14
CA PHE A 84 24.49 7.10 -14.73
C PHE A 84 25.77 7.23 -13.92
N ARG A 85 25.73 8.07 -12.88
CA ARG A 85 26.89 8.47 -12.09
C ARG A 85 26.74 7.96 -10.66
N PRO A 86 27.41 6.86 -10.29
CA PRO A 86 27.48 6.39 -8.92
C PRO A 86 27.98 7.47 -7.96
N VAL A 87 27.24 7.71 -6.87
CA VAL A 87 27.54 8.69 -5.83
C VAL A 87 27.58 8.04 -4.45
N SER A 88 28.37 8.60 -3.54
CA SER A 88 28.45 8.15 -2.15
C SER A 88 27.35 8.77 -1.29
N VAL A 89 27.13 8.19 -0.11
CA VAL A 89 26.21 8.76 0.89
C VAL A 89 26.70 10.15 1.35
N ASP A 90 28.02 10.38 1.45
CA ASP A 90 28.56 11.72 1.75
C ASP A 90 28.14 12.76 0.72
N GLN A 91 28.22 12.43 -0.58
CA GLN A 91 27.81 13.35 -1.65
C GLN A 91 26.31 13.64 -1.57
N ILE A 92 25.50 12.63 -1.25
CA ILE A 92 24.05 12.80 -1.05
C ILE A 92 23.79 13.74 0.12
N ILE A 93 24.36 13.49 1.30
CA ILE A 93 24.20 14.33 2.49
C ILE A 93 24.66 15.77 2.21
N ALA A 94 25.85 15.93 1.61
CA ALA A 94 26.41 17.23 1.29
C ALA A 94 25.47 18.03 0.37
N SER A 95 24.96 17.40 -0.70
CA SER A 95 24.00 18.03 -1.61
C SER A 95 22.69 18.44 -0.90
N ARG A 96 22.17 17.57 -0.01
CA ARG A 96 20.96 17.87 0.77
C ARG A 96 21.16 19.07 1.70
N ASN A 97 22.37 19.24 2.23
CA ASN A 97 22.74 20.30 3.16
C ASN A 97 23.31 21.58 2.48
N GLY A 98 23.05 21.76 1.19
CA GLY A 98 23.46 22.98 0.46
C GLY A 98 24.93 22.99 0.01
N GLY A 99 25.62 21.86 0.11
CA GLY A 99 26.93 21.64 -0.45
C GLY A 99 26.90 21.39 -1.97
N PRO A 100 27.94 20.73 -2.52
CA PRO A 100 28.03 20.45 -3.94
C PRO A 100 26.82 19.70 -4.49
N ARG A 101 26.40 20.06 -5.71
CA ARG A 101 25.32 19.39 -6.42
C ARG A 101 25.72 17.95 -6.76
N LEU A 102 24.76 17.03 -6.71
CA LEU A 102 24.89 15.72 -7.32
C LEU A 102 25.03 15.84 -8.84
N PRO A 103 25.77 14.93 -9.50
CA PRO A 103 25.82 14.86 -10.95
C PRO A 103 24.45 14.50 -11.54
N GLN A 104 24.28 14.78 -12.84
CA GLN A 104 23.15 14.24 -13.59
C GLN A 104 23.10 12.72 -13.48
N ARG A 105 21.88 12.18 -13.40
CA ARG A 105 21.64 10.73 -13.31
C ARG A 105 22.41 10.09 -12.14
N ALA A 106 22.42 10.77 -10.99
CA ALA A 106 23.04 10.27 -9.78
C ALA A 106 22.36 8.97 -9.31
N ILE A 107 23.19 7.97 -8.99
CA ILE A 107 22.71 6.69 -8.45
C ILE A 107 23.56 6.26 -7.25
N LEU A 108 22.96 5.63 -6.26
CA LEU A 108 23.71 4.94 -5.21
C LEU A 108 23.55 3.43 -5.41
N LEU A 109 24.67 2.70 -5.32
CA LEU A 109 24.69 1.25 -5.35
C LEU A 109 24.70 0.73 -3.91
N THR A 110 23.69 -0.05 -3.54
CA THR A 110 23.58 -0.67 -2.21
C THR A 110 23.57 -2.19 -2.32
N PHE A 111 24.22 -2.84 -1.36
CA PHE A 111 24.38 -4.28 -1.31
C PHE A 111 23.96 -4.76 0.08
N ASP A 112 22.92 -5.59 0.17
CA ASP A 112 22.30 -5.98 1.44
C ASP A 112 22.87 -7.32 1.94
N ASP A 113 22.69 -7.61 3.23
CA ASP A 113 23.06 -8.87 3.90
C ASP A 113 24.55 -9.21 4.04
N ALA A 114 25.44 -8.46 3.40
CA ALA A 114 26.88 -8.71 3.42
C ALA A 114 27.28 -10.11 2.89
N TYR A 115 26.68 -10.58 1.80
CA TYR A 115 27.06 -11.85 1.16
C TYR A 115 28.53 -11.88 0.74
N LYS A 116 29.19 -13.04 0.85
CA LYS A 116 30.59 -13.20 0.45
C LYS A 116 30.82 -12.91 -1.03
N SER A 117 29.82 -13.13 -1.87
CA SER A 117 29.80 -12.78 -3.29
C SER A 117 30.01 -11.28 -3.55
N GLN A 118 29.60 -10.41 -2.63
CA GLN A 118 29.80 -8.97 -2.76
C GLN A 118 31.29 -8.61 -2.63
N TYR A 119 32.01 -9.25 -1.71
CA TYR A 119 33.46 -9.08 -1.62
C TYR A 119 34.18 -9.68 -2.84
N THR A 120 33.82 -10.89 -3.27
CA THR A 120 34.58 -11.60 -4.30
C THR A 120 34.25 -11.19 -5.74
N LYS A 121 33.02 -10.69 -6.00
CA LYS A 121 32.54 -10.35 -7.36
C LYS A 121 32.23 -8.86 -7.53
N VAL A 122 31.56 -8.24 -6.55
CA VAL A 122 31.14 -6.82 -6.66
C VAL A 122 32.31 -5.88 -6.37
N PHE A 123 33.03 -6.07 -5.27
CA PHE A 123 34.09 -5.16 -4.84
C PHE A 123 35.23 -4.96 -5.87
N PRO A 124 35.68 -6.00 -6.62
CA PRO A 124 36.62 -5.80 -7.73
C PRO A 124 36.07 -4.89 -8.83
N LEU A 125 34.78 -4.98 -9.15
CA LEU A 125 34.13 -4.09 -10.12
C LEU A 125 34.02 -2.67 -9.57
N LEU A 126 33.65 -2.48 -8.29
CA LEU A 126 33.65 -1.15 -7.67
C LEU A 126 35.03 -0.49 -7.77
N LYS A 127 36.10 -1.23 -7.48
CA LYS A 127 37.49 -0.76 -7.64
C LYS A 127 37.83 -0.43 -9.09
N GLN A 128 37.49 -1.32 -10.04
CA GLN A 128 37.80 -1.13 -11.46
C GLN A 128 37.11 0.09 -12.06
N TYR A 129 35.88 0.39 -11.63
CA TYR A 129 35.09 1.50 -12.14
C TYR A 129 35.23 2.79 -11.31
N GLY A 130 35.83 2.71 -10.11
CA GLY A 130 35.87 3.81 -9.15
C GLY A 130 34.49 4.18 -8.62
N TYR A 131 33.59 3.21 -8.51
CA TYR A 131 32.22 3.43 -8.09
C TYR A 131 32.09 3.31 -6.56
N PRO A 132 31.51 4.30 -5.87
CA PRO A 132 31.15 4.14 -4.47
C PRO A 132 29.99 3.14 -4.31
N GLY A 133 29.92 2.52 -3.13
CA GLY A 133 28.84 1.64 -2.75
C GLY A 133 28.56 1.68 -1.25
N LEU A 134 27.47 1.03 -0.84
CA LEU A 134 27.12 0.84 0.57
C LEU A 134 26.77 -0.63 0.81
N VAL A 135 27.22 -1.19 1.94
CA VAL A 135 26.93 -2.56 2.36
C VAL A 135 26.11 -2.54 3.65
N GLY A 136 24.91 -3.13 3.62
CA GLY A 136 24.10 -3.41 4.80
C GLY A 136 24.54 -4.69 5.49
N VAL A 137 24.96 -4.60 6.75
CA VAL A 137 25.55 -5.73 7.49
C VAL A 137 24.56 -6.27 8.53
N VAL A 138 24.12 -7.53 8.36
CA VAL A 138 23.42 -8.27 9.41
C VAL A 138 24.46 -8.86 10.35
N THR A 139 24.70 -8.16 11.46
CA THR A 139 25.92 -8.44 12.24
C THR A 139 25.90 -9.82 12.91
N ARG A 140 24.73 -10.39 13.22
CA ARG A 140 24.64 -11.77 13.72
C ARG A 140 25.13 -12.80 12.71
N TRP A 141 24.89 -12.58 11.42
CA TRP A 141 25.31 -13.48 10.36
C TRP A 141 26.83 -13.39 10.15
N THR A 142 27.35 -12.17 10.04
CA THR A 142 28.79 -11.88 9.91
C THR A 142 29.61 -12.36 11.12
N ASP A 143 29.07 -12.28 12.33
CA ASP A 143 29.76 -12.69 13.56
C ASP A 143 29.71 -14.21 13.82
N THR A 144 29.16 -14.99 12.89
CA THR A 144 29.22 -16.45 12.99
C THR A 144 30.67 -16.93 12.85
N PRO A 145 31.17 -17.79 13.76
CA PRO A 145 32.56 -18.26 13.68
C PRO A 145 32.88 -18.93 12.33
N ARG A 146 34.07 -18.64 11.82
CA ARG A 146 34.54 -19.16 10.53
C ARG A 146 34.42 -20.68 10.46
N GLY A 147 33.99 -21.19 9.31
CA GLY A 147 33.78 -22.63 9.10
C GLY A 147 32.51 -23.19 9.74
N GLN A 148 31.69 -22.38 10.41
CA GLN A 148 30.39 -22.81 10.92
C GLN A 148 29.24 -22.39 9.98
N PRO A 149 28.18 -23.20 9.89
CA PRO A 149 26.99 -22.82 9.13
C PRO A 149 26.27 -21.63 9.78
N VAL A 150 25.65 -20.80 8.96
CA VAL A 150 24.99 -19.57 9.42
C VAL A 150 23.48 -19.77 9.42
N ARG A 151 22.86 -19.68 10.59
CA ARG A 151 21.41 -19.76 10.71
C ARG A 151 20.81 -18.37 10.47
N ILE A 152 20.08 -18.22 9.37
CA ILE A 152 19.45 -16.95 8.97
C ILE A 152 17.97 -16.88 9.36
N SER A 153 17.36 -18.03 9.65
CA SER A 153 16.01 -18.13 10.23
C SER A 153 15.85 -19.48 10.92
N HIS A 154 14.70 -19.73 11.56
CA HIS A 154 14.38 -21.07 12.09
C HIS A 154 14.14 -22.13 10.99
N LYS A 155 13.98 -21.72 9.73
CA LYS A 155 13.77 -22.60 8.55
C LYS A 155 15.01 -22.74 7.67
N SER A 156 16.00 -21.85 7.80
CA SER A 156 17.07 -21.70 6.81
C SER A 156 18.44 -21.61 7.46
N VAL A 157 19.36 -22.45 6.98
CA VAL A 157 20.75 -22.51 7.40
C VAL A 157 21.62 -22.48 6.15
N MET A 158 22.48 -21.46 6.07
CA MET A 158 23.42 -21.27 4.98
C MET A 158 24.74 -22.01 5.27
N PRO A 159 25.47 -22.44 4.23
CA PRO A 159 26.77 -23.09 4.41
C PRO A 159 27.77 -22.16 5.09
N PRO A 160 28.88 -22.70 5.62
CA PRO A 160 29.98 -21.88 6.11
C PRO A 160 30.49 -20.88 5.07
N ASP A 161 30.96 -19.73 5.55
CA ASP A 161 31.58 -18.67 4.73
C ASP A 161 30.66 -18.08 3.63
N TYR A 162 29.34 -18.24 3.79
CA TYR A 162 28.34 -17.68 2.87
C TYR A 162 28.25 -16.15 2.92
N PHE A 163 28.52 -15.57 4.09
CA PHE A 163 28.59 -14.13 4.32
C PHE A 163 30.04 -13.66 4.44
N MET A 164 30.27 -12.36 4.24
CA MET A 164 31.56 -11.71 4.44
C MET A 164 32.03 -11.87 5.88
N SER A 165 33.35 -11.99 6.06
CA SER A 165 34.01 -11.89 7.35
C SER A 165 34.21 -10.44 7.76
N TRP A 166 34.51 -10.19 9.03
CA TRP A 166 34.90 -8.87 9.52
C TRP A 166 36.15 -8.31 8.81
N ASP A 167 37.07 -9.17 8.37
CA ASP A 167 38.26 -8.75 7.63
C ASP A 167 37.90 -8.24 6.23
N ASP A 168 36.97 -8.91 5.54
CA ASP A 168 36.46 -8.47 4.23
C ASP A 168 35.81 -7.08 4.34
N LEU A 169 34.93 -6.90 5.33
CA LEU A 169 34.22 -5.64 5.58
C LEU A 169 35.19 -4.51 5.94
N ARG A 170 36.22 -4.82 6.75
CA ARG A 170 37.26 -3.84 7.12
C ARG A 170 38.06 -3.39 5.89
N GLU A 171 38.46 -4.33 5.02
CA GLU A 171 39.16 -3.99 3.78
C GLU A 171 38.29 -3.12 2.86
N MET A 172 37.02 -3.51 2.67
CA MET A 172 36.08 -2.74 1.85
C MET A 172 35.91 -1.32 2.37
N ALA A 173 35.73 -1.14 3.68
CA ALA A 173 35.62 0.19 4.29
C ALA A 173 36.92 1.01 4.14
N GLN A 174 38.08 0.42 4.38
CA GLN A 174 39.38 1.09 4.29
C GLN A 174 39.75 1.51 2.87
N SER A 175 39.11 0.93 1.84
CA SER A 175 39.29 1.35 0.45
C SER A 175 38.80 2.79 0.17
N GLY A 176 37.94 3.33 1.03
CA GLY A 176 37.27 4.62 0.80
C GLY A 176 36.14 4.58 -0.24
N LEU A 177 35.88 3.42 -0.85
CA LEU A 177 34.79 3.24 -1.83
C LEU A 177 33.47 2.78 -1.18
N VAL A 178 33.54 2.07 -0.06
CA VAL A 178 32.37 1.39 0.53
C VAL A 178 32.03 1.96 1.90
N GLU A 179 30.79 2.43 2.07
CA GLU A 179 30.22 2.73 3.37
C GLU A 179 29.60 1.46 4.00
N LEU A 180 29.80 1.26 5.29
CA LEU A 180 29.11 0.20 6.06
C LEU A 180 27.85 0.77 6.72
N ALA A 181 26.74 0.04 6.58
CA ALA A 181 25.46 0.35 7.19
C ALA A 181 25.01 -0.81 8.10
N SER A 182 24.22 -0.49 9.13
CA SER A 182 23.57 -1.50 9.94
C SER A 182 22.42 -2.10 9.16
N HIS A 183 22.36 -3.43 9.07
CA HIS A 183 21.17 -4.16 8.66
C HIS A 183 20.59 -4.94 9.85
N THR A 184 20.61 -4.30 11.02
CA THR A 184 20.27 -4.87 12.35
C THR A 184 21.33 -5.84 12.90
N HIS A 185 21.17 -6.29 14.14
CA HIS A 185 21.97 -7.39 14.69
C HIS A 185 21.33 -8.72 14.34
N ASP A 186 20.14 -9.01 14.86
CA ASP A 186 19.42 -10.26 14.74
C ASP A 186 17.91 -10.03 14.51
N MET A 187 17.53 -8.97 13.79
CA MET A 187 16.14 -8.69 13.42
C MET A 187 15.84 -8.93 11.92
N HIS A 188 16.77 -9.55 11.18
CA HIS A 188 16.57 -9.95 9.79
C HIS A 188 15.95 -11.36 9.67
N HIS A 189 14.79 -11.56 10.28
CA HIS A 189 14.04 -12.81 10.15
C HIS A 189 12.53 -12.59 10.36
N GLY A 190 11.73 -13.57 9.96
CA GLY A 190 10.33 -13.67 10.38
C GLY A 190 10.25 -14.05 11.87
N ALA A 191 9.45 -13.33 12.64
CA ALA A 191 9.23 -13.56 14.07
C ALA A 191 7.73 -13.70 14.36
N LEU A 192 7.41 -14.55 15.34
CA LEU A 192 6.03 -14.84 15.71
C LEU A 192 5.29 -13.56 16.10
N ALA A 193 4.23 -13.24 15.36
CA ALA A 193 3.53 -11.95 15.45
C ALA A 193 2.02 -12.09 15.66
N ASN A 194 1.53 -13.30 15.95
CA ASN A 194 0.18 -13.57 16.46
C ASN A 194 0.11 -14.99 17.07
N PRO A 195 -0.91 -15.32 17.87
CA PRO A 195 -1.06 -16.65 18.48
C PRO A 195 -1.23 -17.81 17.48
N GLN A 196 -1.54 -17.53 16.21
CA GLN A 196 -1.79 -18.54 15.18
C GLN A 196 -0.54 -18.95 14.39
N GLY A 197 0.62 -18.36 14.68
CA GLY A 197 1.87 -18.75 14.02
C GLY A 197 2.26 -17.91 12.80
N ASN A 198 1.66 -16.74 12.57
CA ASN A 198 2.19 -15.85 11.53
C ASN A 198 3.55 -15.30 11.95
N GLU A 199 4.43 -15.23 10.97
CA GLU A 199 5.73 -14.61 11.11
C GLU A 199 5.76 -13.30 10.32
N LEU A 200 5.95 -12.18 11.02
CA LEU A 200 6.18 -10.87 10.42
C LEU A 200 7.65 -10.46 10.58
N PRO A 201 8.15 -9.48 9.81
CA PRO A 201 9.49 -8.93 10.00
C PRO A 201 9.76 -8.51 11.45
N ALA A 202 10.79 -9.09 12.07
CA ALA A 202 11.07 -8.91 13.49
C ALA A 202 11.31 -7.44 13.88
N ALA A 203 11.93 -6.65 13.01
CA ALA A 203 12.26 -5.25 13.28
C ALA A 203 11.01 -4.34 13.40
N SER A 204 9.96 -4.60 12.62
CA SER A 204 8.82 -3.68 12.46
C SER A 204 7.53 -4.14 13.15
N ALA A 205 7.48 -5.38 13.67
CA ALA A 205 6.29 -5.94 14.29
C ALA A 205 6.42 -6.04 15.82
N HIS A 206 5.30 -5.85 16.53
CA HIS A 206 5.14 -6.32 17.90
C HIS A 206 5.02 -7.84 17.89
N LEU A 207 5.84 -8.51 18.70
CA LEU A 207 5.87 -9.96 18.70
C LEU A 207 4.76 -10.55 19.58
N TYR A 208 4.29 -11.74 19.25
CA TYR A 208 3.50 -12.53 20.18
C TYR A 208 4.45 -13.39 21.03
N LEU A 209 4.48 -13.10 22.33
CA LEU A 209 5.33 -13.76 23.30
C LEU A 209 4.65 -15.06 23.75
N GLU A 210 4.88 -16.16 23.02
CA GLU A 210 4.25 -17.46 23.27
C GLU A 210 4.34 -17.92 24.75
N PRO A 211 5.50 -17.83 25.44
CA PRO A 211 5.59 -18.24 26.85
C PRO A 211 4.68 -17.43 27.78
N LEU A 212 4.38 -16.18 27.42
CA LEU A 212 3.54 -15.25 28.20
C LEU A 212 2.09 -15.20 27.71
N LYS A 213 1.79 -15.81 26.55
CA LYS A 213 0.48 -15.81 25.89
C LYS A 213 -0.12 -14.41 25.69
N ARG A 214 0.73 -13.45 25.32
CA ARG A 214 0.34 -12.07 25.03
C ARG A 214 1.25 -11.45 23.98
N TYR A 215 0.80 -10.36 23.39
CA TYR A 215 1.67 -9.50 22.60
C TYR A 215 2.71 -8.79 23.48
N GLU A 216 3.83 -8.49 22.86
CA GLU A 216 4.83 -7.54 23.32
C GLU A 216 4.17 -6.19 23.61
N THR A 217 4.56 -5.54 24.72
CA THR A 217 4.11 -4.18 25.01
C THR A 217 4.91 -3.16 24.19
N ASP A 218 4.43 -1.92 24.10
CA ASP A 218 5.19 -0.85 23.43
C ASP A 218 6.57 -0.62 24.08
N GLU A 219 6.67 -0.78 25.40
CA GLU A 219 7.94 -0.65 26.13
C GLU A 219 8.92 -1.79 25.78
N GLU A 220 8.45 -3.03 25.77
CA GLU A 220 9.24 -4.20 25.39
C GLU A 220 9.72 -4.08 23.93
N TYR A 221 8.83 -3.67 23.03
CA TYR A 221 9.14 -3.44 21.62
C TYR A 221 10.25 -2.40 21.47
N HIS A 222 10.11 -1.24 22.10
CA HIS A 222 11.11 -0.18 22.07
C HIS A 222 12.46 -0.63 22.65
N ALA A 223 12.45 -1.38 23.76
CA ALA A 223 13.67 -1.89 24.37
C ALA A 223 14.38 -2.89 23.46
N ARG A 224 13.63 -3.80 22.82
CA ARG A 224 14.15 -4.80 21.89
C ARG A 224 14.81 -4.16 20.66
N ILE A 225 14.09 -3.28 19.95
CA ILE A 225 14.64 -2.65 18.74
C ILE A 225 15.85 -1.77 19.05
N HIS A 226 15.83 -1.03 20.17
CA HIS A 226 16.96 -0.20 20.55
C HIS A 226 18.17 -1.06 20.94
N GLY A 227 17.96 -2.13 21.72
CA GLY A 227 19.01 -3.06 22.14
C GLY A 227 19.71 -3.72 20.95
N ASP A 228 18.94 -4.25 20.00
CA ASP A 228 19.45 -4.90 18.79
C ASP A 228 20.26 -3.92 17.92
N LEU A 229 19.69 -2.75 17.61
CA LEU A 229 20.37 -1.75 16.79
C LEU A 229 21.66 -1.26 17.44
N LYS A 230 21.65 -1.09 18.77
CA LYS A 230 22.86 -0.71 19.52
C LYS A 230 23.94 -1.77 19.38
N GLN A 231 23.59 -3.04 19.53
CA GLN A 231 24.54 -4.15 19.38
C GLN A 231 25.13 -4.19 17.96
N SER A 232 24.32 -3.95 16.93
CA SER A 232 24.77 -3.88 15.55
C SER A 232 25.81 -2.75 15.35
N VAL A 233 25.51 -1.54 15.81
CA VAL A 233 26.40 -0.37 15.71
C VAL A 233 27.71 -0.60 16.48
N ASP A 234 27.61 -1.08 17.72
CA ASP A 234 28.78 -1.35 18.56
C ASP A 234 29.70 -2.39 17.93
N LEU A 235 29.13 -3.48 17.41
CA LEU A 235 29.89 -4.59 16.85
C LEU A 235 30.59 -4.20 15.53
N ILE A 236 29.90 -3.49 14.64
CA ILE A 236 30.54 -2.97 13.41
C ILE A 236 31.72 -2.06 13.78
N ARG A 237 31.53 -1.16 14.75
CA ARG A 237 32.59 -0.25 15.21
C ARG A 237 33.77 -1.00 15.82
N GLN A 238 33.50 -1.98 16.67
CA GLN A 238 34.53 -2.79 17.32
C GLN A 238 35.37 -3.57 16.30
N GLN A 239 34.72 -4.15 15.30
CA GLN A 239 35.38 -5.07 14.36
C GLN A 239 36.07 -4.35 13.20
N THR A 240 35.56 -3.19 12.77
CA THR A 240 36.06 -2.49 11.58
C THR A 240 36.70 -1.13 11.88
N GLY A 241 36.42 -0.54 13.05
CA GLY A 241 36.79 0.83 13.39
C GLY A 241 35.85 1.90 12.79
N VAL A 242 34.86 1.51 11.98
CA VAL A 242 33.94 2.42 11.30
C VAL A 242 32.77 2.78 12.22
N SER A 243 32.41 4.07 12.27
CA SER A 243 31.16 4.51 12.89
C SER A 243 30.03 4.49 11.86
N VAL A 244 28.95 3.79 12.17
CA VAL A 244 27.80 3.66 11.27
C VAL A 244 26.82 4.81 11.50
N ARG A 245 26.36 5.40 10.40
CA ARG A 245 25.30 6.45 10.38
C ARG A 245 24.10 6.08 9.51
N SER A 246 24.16 4.91 8.89
CA SER A 246 23.22 4.44 7.88
C SER A 246 22.57 3.16 8.37
N ALA A 247 21.25 3.05 8.26
CA ALA A 247 20.51 1.80 8.48
C ALA A 247 19.82 1.36 7.20
N VAL A 248 19.92 0.08 6.88
CA VAL A 248 19.15 -0.57 5.83
C VAL A 248 18.07 -1.40 6.53
N TRP A 249 16.81 -1.25 6.14
CA TRP A 249 15.73 -1.96 6.84
C TRP A 249 15.49 -3.36 6.25
N PRO A 250 15.54 -4.43 7.07
CA PRO A 250 15.19 -5.79 6.64
C PRO A 250 13.84 -5.81 5.92
N TYR A 251 13.79 -6.48 4.77
CA TYR A 251 12.59 -6.56 3.91
C TYR A 251 12.06 -5.19 3.43
N GLY A 252 12.82 -4.11 3.61
CA GLY A 252 12.36 -2.74 3.39
C GLY A 252 11.32 -2.25 4.39
N MET A 253 11.02 -3.02 5.45
CA MET A 253 9.93 -2.74 6.39
C MET A 253 10.41 -1.93 7.59
N TYR A 254 9.68 -0.87 7.91
CA TYR A 254 10.03 0.05 8.97
C TYR A 254 8.79 0.72 9.55
N ASN A 255 8.96 1.29 10.75
CA ASN A 255 7.96 2.16 11.37
C ASN A 255 8.62 3.35 12.09
N ALA A 256 7.80 4.27 12.58
CA ALA A 256 8.27 5.47 13.26
C ALA A 256 9.09 5.18 14.53
N ALA A 257 8.80 4.10 15.26
CA ALA A 257 9.55 3.71 16.46
C ALA A 257 10.97 3.25 16.11
N LEU A 258 11.11 2.42 15.09
CA LEU A 258 12.38 1.92 14.57
C LEU A 258 13.27 3.07 14.04
N ILE A 259 12.68 4.03 13.31
CA ILE A 259 13.36 5.25 12.87
C ILE A 259 13.86 6.07 14.06
N ARG A 260 13.06 6.25 15.11
CA ARG A 260 13.49 7.00 16.31
C ARG A 260 14.63 6.31 17.06
N ALA A 261 14.52 4.99 17.25
CA ALA A 261 15.54 4.20 17.96
C ALA A 261 16.90 4.25 17.24
N SER A 262 16.89 4.15 15.90
CA SER A 262 18.11 4.27 15.09
C SER A 262 18.74 5.67 15.15
N GLN A 263 17.93 6.73 15.10
CA GLN A 263 18.41 8.10 15.24
C GLN A 263 19.08 8.37 16.60
N GLN A 264 18.54 7.81 17.69
CA GLN A 264 19.14 7.90 19.03
C GLN A 264 20.54 7.26 19.09
N LEU A 265 20.83 6.31 18.18
CA LEU A 265 22.11 5.63 18.06
C LEU A 265 23.04 6.28 17.01
N GLY A 266 22.68 7.46 16.49
CA GLY A 266 23.49 8.20 15.52
C GLY A 266 23.27 7.80 14.06
N MET A 267 22.29 6.94 13.77
CA MET A 267 21.93 6.59 12.40
C MET A 267 20.87 7.56 11.87
N GLY A 268 21.28 8.46 10.96
CA GLY A 268 20.43 9.51 10.38
C GLY A 268 20.01 9.27 8.93
N VAL A 269 20.55 8.24 8.29
CA VAL A 269 20.28 7.87 6.90
C VAL A 269 19.65 6.48 6.89
N HIS A 270 18.47 6.33 6.29
CA HIS A 270 17.76 5.05 6.28
C HIS A 270 17.32 4.66 4.88
N PHE A 271 17.49 3.38 4.57
CA PHE A 271 17.18 2.79 3.28
C PHE A 271 16.00 1.83 3.39
N THR A 272 14.99 2.07 2.56
CA THR A 272 13.71 1.34 2.48
C THR A 272 13.66 0.52 1.18
N LEU A 273 12.52 -0.08 0.86
CA LEU A 273 12.21 -0.59 -0.49
C LEU A 273 10.98 0.12 -1.09
N ASP A 274 10.74 1.38 -0.68
CA ASP A 274 9.71 2.22 -1.29
C ASP A 274 10.10 2.55 -2.74
N ASP A 275 9.11 2.65 -3.63
CA ASP A 275 9.29 2.93 -5.05
C ASP A 275 9.57 4.41 -5.36
N GLY A 276 10.15 4.65 -6.53
CA GLY A 276 10.30 5.98 -7.11
C GLY A 276 11.64 6.68 -6.82
N PRO A 277 11.80 7.92 -7.33
CA PRO A 277 13.03 8.69 -7.14
C PRO A 277 13.14 9.24 -5.72
N ASN A 278 14.37 9.53 -5.30
CA ASN A 278 14.64 10.28 -4.08
C ASN A 278 14.75 11.77 -4.40
N THR A 279 13.61 12.46 -4.45
CA THR A 279 13.51 13.91 -4.69
C THR A 279 13.87 14.72 -3.43
N PRO A 280 14.10 16.05 -3.53
CA PRO A 280 14.43 16.94 -2.41
C PRO A 280 13.54 16.82 -1.16
N ASP A 281 12.27 16.50 -1.35
CA ASP A 281 11.23 16.34 -0.32
C ASP A 281 11.26 14.97 0.37
N VAL A 282 11.90 13.96 -0.24
CA VAL A 282 12.12 12.67 0.43
C VAL A 282 13.20 12.85 1.51
N PRO A 283 12.87 12.60 2.80
CA PRO A 283 13.84 12.75 3.88
C PRO A 283 14.89 11.64 3.83
N LEU A 284 16.10 11.93 4.32
CA LEU A 284 17.18 10.93 4.43
C LEU A 284 16.82 9.73 5.30
N THR A 285 15.78 9.84 6.13
CA THR A 285 15.25 8.75 6.96
C THR A 285 14.30 7.81 6.23
N LYS A 286 14.06 8.00 4.92
CA LYS A 286 13.18 7.18 4.08
C LYS A 286 13.68 7.09 2.63
N ILE A 287 14.98 6.82 2.44
CA ILE A 287 15.54 6.69 1.09
C ILE A 287 14.92 5.48 0.40
N ARG A 288 14.34 5.71 -0.77
CA ARG A 288 13.70 4.74 -1.68
C ARG A 288 14.75 3.95 -2.46
N ARG A 289 14.50 2.66 -2.69
CA ARG A 289 15.42 1.77 -3.42
C ARG A 289 14.68 0.85 -4.37
N LEU A 290 15.27 0.65 -5.54
CA LEU A 290 14.84 -0.33 -6.52
C LEU A 290 15.41 -1.70 -6.13
N LEU A 291 14.55 -2.64 -5.75
CA LEU A 291 14.93 -4.02 -5.45
C LEU A 291 15.31 -4.75 -6.75
N VAL A 292 16.53 -5.27 -6.81
CA VAL A 292 16.97 -6.11 -7.93
C VAL A 292 16.64 -7.57 -7.64
N SER A 293 15.92 -8.19 -8.57
CA SER A 293 15.45 -9.58 -8.50
C SER A 293 16.12 -10.49 -9.54
N TYR A 294 15.90 -11.80 -9.42
CA TYR A 294 16.47 -12.82 -10.29
C TYR A 294 16.14 -12.64 -11.79
N ASP A 295 15.01 -12.00 -12.12
CA ASP A 295 14.52 -11.75 -13.48
C ASP A 295 14.95 -10.39 -14.06
N TRP A 296 15.90 -9.71 -13.40
CA TRP A 296 16.35 -8.39 -13.81
C TRP A 296 17.01 -8.40 -15.20
N ASP A 297 16.38 -7.73 -16.16
CA ASP A 297 16.89 -7.50 -17.51
C ASP A 297 16.99 -5.99 -17.82
N VAL A 298 17.52 -5.65 -19.00
CA VAL A 298 17.66 -4.24 -19.43
C VAL A 298 16.31 -3.54 -19.56
N GLY A 299 15.25 -4.24 -19.95
CA GLY A 299 13.90 -3.69 -20.05
C GLY A 299 13.31 -3.37 -18.69
N THR A 300 13.43 -4.29 -17.73
CA THR A 300 13.03 -4.08 -16.33
C THR A 300 13.78 -2.89 -15.74
N MET A 301 15.10 -2.82 -15.95
CA MET A 301 15.90 -1.69 -15.49
C MET A 301 15.44 -0.35 -16.09
N ILE A 302 15.16 -0.29 -17.40
CA ILE A 302 14.65 0.93 -18.04
C ILE A 302 13.31 1.36 -17.42
N GLY A 303 12.40 0.42 -17.17
CA GLY A 303 11.11 0.71 -16.53
C GLY A 303 11.27 1.19 -15.09
N GLN A 304 12.07 0.48 -14.28
CA GLN A 304 12.30 0.77 -12.87
C GLN A 304 13.02 2.11 -12.63
N PHE A 305 13.95 2.49 -13.51
CA PHE A 305 14.59 3.82 -13.47
C PHE A 305 13.69 4.97 -13.93
N ARG A 306 12.45 4.66 -14.31
CA ARG A 306 11.40 5.61 -14.67
C ARG A 306 10.17 5.45 -13.79
N SER A 307 10.16 4.53 -12.82
CA SER A 307 9.02 4.35 -11.93
C SER A 307 8.83 5.59 -11.06
N GLU A 308 7.57 5.96 -10.86
CA GLU A 308 7.17 7.00 -9.90
C GLU A 308 7.00 6.38 -8.51
N SER A 309 6.81 7.20 -7.47
CA SER A 309 6.55 6.66 -6.12
C SER A 309 5.08 6.36 -5.86
N SER A 310 4.16 6.92 -6.64
CA SER A 310 2.74 6.64 -6.54
C SER A 310 2.43 5.21 -6.99
N TYR A 311 1.39 4.61 -6.40
CA TYR A 311 0.90 3.29 -6.80
C TYR A 311 1.97 2.19 -6.82
N ARG A 312 2.96 2.26 -5.91
CA ARG A 312 4.04 1.27 -5.81
C ARG A 312 4.79 1.10 -7.13
N GLY A 313 5.06 2.23 -7.79
CA GLY A 313 5.75 2.26 -9.08
C GLY A 313 4.88 1.91 -10.30
N GLU A 314 3.61 1.54 -10.12
CA GLU A 314 2.72 1.23 -11.23
C GLU A 314 2.27 2.49 -11.97
N ARG A 315 2.49 2.51 -13.29
CA ARG A 315 2.12 3.65 -14.15
C ARG A 315 0.61 3.75 -14.39
N ASN A 316 -0.02 2.61 -14.67
CA ASN A 316 -1.44 2.49 -14.99
C ASN A 316 -2.01 1.41 -14.07
N PRO A 317 -2.20 1.71 -12.77
CA PRO A 317 -2.67 0.71 -11.83
C PRO A 317 -4.04 0.18 -12.28
N VAL A 318 -4.28 -1.10 -12.09
CA VAL A 318 -5.58 -1.74 -12.33
C VAL A 318 -6.00 -2.41 -11.03
N GLU A 319 -7.18 -2.05 -10.55
CA GLU A 319 -7.75 -2.64 -9.35
C GLU A 319 -8.84 -3.65 -9.74
N ARG A 320 -8.68 -4.87 -9.24
CA ARG A 320 -9.68 -5.93 -9.29
C ARG A 320 -9.91 -6.33 -7.84
N VAL A 321 -11.05 -5.93 -7.28
CA VAL A 321 -11.29 -5.97 -5.84
C VAL A 321 -12.31 -7.05 -5.48
N VAL A 322 -11.99 -7.83 -4.44
CA VAL A 322 -12.93 -8.71 -3.76
C VAL A 322 -13.15 -8.20 -2.35
N ASN A 323 -14.40 -7.93 -1.97
CA ASN A 323 -14.73 -7.55 -0.60
C ASN A 323 -15.04 -8.80 0.25
N VAL A 324 -14.30 -8.98 1.33
CA VAL A 324 -14.39 -10.14 2.22
C VAL A 324 -14.69 -9.68 3.64
N SER A 325 -15.69 -10.30 4.27
CA SER A 325 -15.99 -10.06 5.69
C SER A 325 -15.32 -11.12 6.58
N LEU A 326 -14.66 -10.67 7.65
CA LEU A 326 -14.14 -11.59 8.66
C LEU A 326 -15.24 -12.22 9.53
N ASP A 327 -16.47 -11.69 9.51
CA ASP A 327 -17.62 -12.39 10.10
C ASP A 327 -17.90 -13.73 9.41
N ASP A 328 -17.64 -13.82 8.09
CA ASP A 328 -17.85 -15.05 7.31
C ASP A 328 -16.72 -16.08 7.52
N VAL A 329 -15.50 -15.60 7.79
CA VAL A 329 -14.35 -16.45 8.13
C VAL A 329 -14.41 -16.92 9.58
N TYR A 330 -14.97 -16.10 10.47
CA TYR A 330 -15.05 -16.40 11.89
C TYR A 330 -15.80 -17.71 12.16
N ASP A 331 -15.28 -18.45 13.12
CA ASP A 331 -15.93 -19.60 13.73
C ASP A 331 -15.43 -19.74 15.17
N VAL A 332 -16.30 -20.20 16.08
CA VAL A 332 -15.90 -20.45 17.47
C VAL A 332 -14.87 -21.58 17.52
N GLU A 333 -14.99 -22.58 16.65
CA GLU A 333 -14.04 -23.69 16.56
C GLU A 333 -12.83 -23.30 15.70
N PRO A 334 -11.59 -23.33 16.24
CA PRO A 334 -10.40 -22.96 15.48
C PRO A 334 -10.19 -23.80 14.22
N ALA A 335 -10.50 -25.09 14.26
CA ALA A 335 -10.35 -25.99 13.11
C ALA A 335 -11.30 -25.59 11.95
N ARG A 336 -12.56 -25.29 12.24
CA ARG A 336 -13.52 -24.79 11.23
C ARG A 336 -13.09 -23.42 10.70
N ARG A 337 -12.54 -22.56 11.56
CA ARG A 337 -12.01 -21.26 11.13
C ARG A 337 -10.87 -21.40 10.13
N GLU A 338 -9.94 -22.31 10.36
CA GLU A 338 -8.84 -22.60 9.43
C GLU A 338 -9.32 -23.28 8.13
N GLU A 339 -10.37 -24.11 8.20
CA GLU A 339 -11.02 -24.67 7.01
C GLU A 339 -11.64 -23.56 6.15
N LYS A 340 -12.39 -22.64 6.76
CA LYS A 340 -12.98 -21.46 6.08
C LYS A 340 -11.90 -20.58 5.46
N LEU A 341 -10.83 -20.28 6.21
CA LEU A 341 -9.69 -19.54 5.69
C LEU A 341 -9.05 -20.24 4.49
N SER A 342 -8.88 -21.57 4.54
CA SER A 342 -8.32 -22.33 3.42
C SER A 342 -9.18 -22.22 2.17
N LYS A 343 -10.51 -22.33 2.30
CA LYS A 343 -11.46 -22.12 1.19
C LYS A 343 -11.36 -20.72 0.59
N LEU A 344 -11.25 -19.69 1.43
CA LEU A 344 -11.03 -18.32 0.98
C LEU A 344 -9.71 -18.20 0.20
N LEU A 345 -8.61 -18.74 0.72
CA LEU A 345 -7.30 -18.67 0.05
C LEU A 345 -7.31 -19.36 -1.32
N ASP A 346 -7.90 -20.56 -1.40
CA ASP A 346 -8.01 -21.31 -2.65
C ASP A 346 -8.82 -20.52 -3.69
N ARG A 347 -9.95 -19.94 -3.25
CA ARG A 347 -10.80 -19.10 -4.10
C ARG A 347 -10.11 -17.83 -4.60
N ILE A 348 -9.41 -17.10 -3.73
CA ILE A 348 -8.69 -15.89 -4.14
C ILE A 348 -7.54 -16.24 -5.07
N LYS A 349 -6.84 -17.35 -4.84
CA LYS A 349 -5.81 -17.86 -5.75
C LYS A 349 -6.37 -18.32 -7.11
N GLU A 350 -7.59 -18.86 -7.12
CA GLU A 350 -8.29 -19.22 -8.35
C GLU A 350 -8.85 -17.98 -9.09
N LEU A 351 -9.27 -16.94 -8.40
CA LEU A 351 -9.81 -15.75 -9.07
C LEU A 351 -8.69 -14.79 -9.53
N GLU A 352 -7.58 -14.74 -8.79
CA GLU A 352 -6.43 -13.85 -8.99
C GLU A 352 -6.80 -12.35 -9.09
N PRO A 353 -7.56 -11.81 -8.12
CA PRO A 353 -7.80 -10.38 -8.06
C PRO A 353 -6.49 -9.64 -7.71
N LYS A 354 -6.46 -8.32 -7.90
CA LYS A 354 -5.34 -7.50 -7.42
C LYS A 354 -5.37 -7.37 -5.90
N SER A 355 -6.57 -7.10 -5.37
CA SER A 355 -6.77 -6.63 -4.02
C SER A 355 -7.96 -7.31 -3.35
N VAL A 356 -7.82 -7.54 -2.05
CA VAL A 356 -8.91 -7.92 -1.16
C VAL A 356 -9.16 -6.77 -0.19
N TYR A 357 -10.40 -6.27 -0.17
CA TYR A 357 -10.86 -5.32 0.84
C TYR A 357 -11.40 -6.15 2.01
N LEU A 358 -10.59 -6.28 3.06
CA LEU A 358 -10.85 -7.17 4.18
C LEU A 358 -11.46 -6.37 5.33
N ARG A 359 -12.73 -6.65 5.65
CA ARG A 359 -13.43 -6.01 6.78
C ARG A 359 -12.79 -6.41 8.09
N ALA A 360 -12.18 -5.45 8.78
CA ALA A 360 -11.38 -5.71 9.99
C ALA A 360 -12.17 -5.62 11.31
N TYR A 361 -13.48 -5.43 11.21
CA TYR A 361 -14.41 -5.32 12.33
C TYR A 361 -15.57 -6.29 12.18
N SER A 362 -16.29 -6.49 13.28
CA SER A 362 -17.44 -7.37 13.38
C SER A 362 -18.75 -6.58 13.43
N ASP A 363 -19.67 -6.96 12.55
CA ASP A 363 -21.04 -6.45 12.46
C ASP A 363 -21.90 -7.59 11.85
N PRO A 364 -22.20 -8.64 12.65
CA PRO A 364 -22.82 -9.87 12.15
C PRO A 364 -24.30 -9.73 11.80
N ASP A 365 -24.97 -8.73 12.37
CA ASP A 365 -26.38 -8.40 12.15
C ASP A 365 -26.58 -7.24 11.17
N GLY A 366 -25.50 -6.73 10.57
CA GLY A 366 -25.54 -5.75 9.49
C GLY A 366 -26.08 -4.38 9.92
N THR A 367 -25.79 -3.97 11.15
CA THR A 367 -26.25 -2.70 11.72
C THR A 367 -25.54 -1.48 11.12
N GLY A 368 -24.41 -1.69 10.45
CA GLY A 368 -23.52 -0.62 9.99
C GLY A 368 -22.65 -0.03 11.10
N VAL A 369 -22.60 -0.67 12.28
CA VAL A 369 -21.77 -0.25 13.42
C VAL A 369 -20.82 -1.38 13.81
N ALA A 370 -19.54 -1.06 13.97
CA ALA A 370 -18.57 -2.02 14.50
C ALA A 370 -18.87 -2.32 15.97
N GLN A 371 -19.24 -3.56 16.26
CA GLN A 371 -19.55 -4.05 17.61
C GLN A 371 -18.33 -4.62 18.31
N ALA A 372 -17.39 -5.14 17.54
CA ALA A 372 -16.10 -5.67 17.99
C ALA A 372 -15.08 -5.59 16.85
N LEU A 373 -13.81 -5.84 17.15
CA LEU A 373 -12.72 -5.83 16.18
C LEU A 373 -12.10 -7.22 16.02
N TYR A 374 -11.41 -7.44 14.89
CA TYR A 374 -10.67 -8.68 14.61
C TYR A 374 -9.16 -8.56 14.89
N PHE A 375 -8.76 -7.54 15.63
CA PHE A 375 -7.39 -7.28 16.07
C PHE A 375 -7.41 -6.75 17.51
N PRO A 376 -6.30 -6.86 18.26
CA PRO A 376 -6.23 -6.35 19.63
C PRO A 376 -6.50 -4.84 19.67
N SER A 377 -7.26 -4.37 20.67
CA SER A 377 -7.57 -2.94 20.80
C SER A 377 -7.67 -2.49 22.26
N ARG A 378 -7.29 -1.25 22.51
CA ARG A 378 -7.44 -0.54 23.79
C ARG A 378 -8.88 -0.10 24.08
N HIS A 379 -9.70 0.10 23.04
CA HIS A 379 -11.01 0.75 23.17
C HIS A 379 -12.19 -0.16 22.86
N MET A 380 -12.00 -1.15 22.01
CA MET A 380 -13.06 -2.03 21.53
C MET A 380 -12.81 -3.48 21.96
N PRO A 381 -13.87 -4.27 22.21
CA PRO A 381 -13.71 -5.70 22.42
C PRO A 381 -13.16 -6.35 21.15
N MET A 382 -12.23 -7.29 21.31
CA MET A 382 -11.73 -8.12 20.22
C MET A 382 -12.58 -9.40 20.14
N ARG A 383 -13.31 -9.61 19.04
CA ARG A 383 -14.13 -10.82 18.84
C ARG A 383 -13.27 -12.07 18.66
N ALA A 384 -12.21 -11.93 17.88
CA ALA A 384 -11.12 -12.88 17.75
C ALA A 384 -9.91 -12.17 17.16
N ASP A 385 -8.72 -12.57 17.57
CA ASP A 385 -7.51 -12.18 16.86
C ASP A 385 -7.49 -12.91 15.50
N LEU A 386 -7.86 -12.23 14.42
CA LEU A 386 -8.10 -12.89 13.12
C LEU A 386 -7.64 -12.05 11.94
N PHE A 387 -7.65 -10.73 12.04
CA PHE A 387 -7.32 -9.84 10.94
C PHE A 387 -5.88 -10.09 10.43
N ASN A 388 -4.89 -10.07 11.32
CA ASN A 388 -3.51 -10.36 10.94
C ASN A 388 -3.37 -11.78 10.36
N ARG A 389 -4.05 -12.78 10.97
CA ARG A 389 -4.07 -14.17 10.49
C ARG A 389 -4.48 -14.24 9.02
N VAL A 390 -5.63 -13.65 8.67
CA VAL A 390 -6.18 -13.72 7.33
C VAL A 390 -5.42 -12.82 6.35
N ALA A 391 -5.11 -11.58 6.74
CA ALA A 391 -4.40 -10.63 5.89
C ALA A 391 -3.03 -11.16 5.46
N TRP A 392 -2.22 -11.66 6.39
CA TRP A 392 -0.89 -12.16 6.08
C TRP A 392 -0.93 -13.40 5.17
N GLN A 393 -1.90 -14.29 5.36
CA GLN A 393 -2.03 -15.49 4.52
C GLN A 393 -2.49 -15.12 3.10
N LEU A 394 -3.38 -14.15 2.95
CA LEU A 394 -3.77 -13.61 1.64
C LEU A 394 -2.56 -12.99 0.91
N ILE A 395 -1.77 -12.18 1.60
CA ILE A 395 -0.56 -11.54 1.04
C ILE A 395 0.46 -12.61 0.61
N THR A 396 0.82 -13.50 1.52
CA THR A 396 1.96 -14.42 1.31
C THR A 396 1.64 -15.67 0.50
N ARG A 397 0.38 -16.15 0.52
CA ARG A 397 0.00 -17.41 -0.16
C ARG A 397 -0.88 -17.22 -1.39
N ALA A 398 -1.70 -16.17 -1.41
CA ALA A 398 -2.53 -15.85 -2.57
C ALA A 398 -1.93 -14.73 -3.44
N GLY A 399 -0.92 -14.00 -2.95
CA GLY A 399 -0.19 -12.99 -3.72
C GLY A 399 -0.99 -11.71 -4.00
N VAL A 400 -2.04 -11.45 -3.20
CA VAL A 400 -2.92 -10.28 -3.36
C VAL A 400 -2.55 -9.18 -2.39
N GLN A 401 -2.98 -7.96 -2.71
CA GLN A 401 -2.88 -6.82 -1.81
C GLN A 401 -4.06 -6.84 -0.84
N VAL A 402 -3.84 -6.57 0.45
CA VAL A 402 -4.93 -6.51 1.43
C VAL A 402 -5.13 -5.08 1.91
N TYR A 403 -6.35 -4.59 1.79
CA TYR A 403 -6.76 -3.32 2.38
C TYR A 403 -7.58 -3.58 3.63
N ALA A 404 -7.23 -2.93 4.73
CA ALA A 404 -8.04 -2.92 5.93
C ALA A 404 -9.28 -2.05 5.70
N ARG A 405 -10.45 -2.67 5.53
CA ARG A 405 -11.74 -1.95 5.47
C ARG A 405 -12.23 -1.70 6.88
N MET A 406 -12.31 -0.42 7.24
CA MET A 406 -12.52 0.07 8.60
C MET A 406 -13.60 1.16 8.63
N PRO A 407 -14.44 1.22 9.68
CA PRO A 407 -15.32 2.37 9.88
C PRO A 407 -14.48 3.62 10.15
N LEU A 408 -15.03 4.79 9.84
CA LEU A 408 -14.43 6.05 10.28
C LEU A 408 -14.97 6.48 11.65
N LEU A 409 -16.29 6.38 11.86
CA LEU A 409 -17.03 6.97 12.98
C LEU A 409 -17.90 5.96 13.74
N ALA A 410 -18.39 4.91 13.09
CA ALA A 410 -19.40 3.99 13.60
C ALA A 410 -18.78 2.87 14.46
N PHE A 411 -18.23 3.26 15.63
CA PHE A 411 -17.73 2.33 16.64
C PHE A 411 -18.68 2.27 17.84
N ALA A 412 -19.16 1.07 18.18
CA ALA A 412 -19.94 0.84 19.39
C ALA A 412 -19.02 0.71 20.61
N LEU A 413 -18.52 1.85 21.10
CA LEU A 413 -17.67 1.88 22.30
C LEU A 413 -18.40 1.23 23.50
N PRO A 414 -17.70 0.47 24.36
CA PRO A 414 -18.28 -0.20 25.52
C PRO A 414 -19.04 0.75 26.47
N ALA A 415 -20.03 0.21 27.18
CA ALA A 415 -20.75 0.96 28.19
C ALA A 415 -19.79 1.52 29.27
N GLY A 416 -19.92 2.81 29.59
CA GLY A 416 -19.04 3.51 30.52
C GLY A 416 -17.74 4.04 29.92
N HIS A 417 -17.45 3.78 28.64
CA HIS A 417 -16.31 4.39 27.96
C HIS A 417 -16.51 5.92 27.86
N THR A 418 -15.48 6.70 28.16
CA THR A 418 -15.54 8.17 28.28
C THR A 418 -16.05 8.85 27.01
N ALA A 419 -15.59 8.40 25.84
CA ALA A 419 -16.04 8.92 24.54
C ALA A 419 -17.36 8.32 24.01
N ALA A 420 -17.99 7.36 24.69
CA ALA A 420 -19.19 6.68 24.15
C ALA A 420 -20.38 7.64 23.92
N GLY A 421 -20.45 8.74 24.68
CA GLY A 421 -21.49 9.77 24.52
C GLY A 421 -21.19 10.85 23.47
N ASN A 422 -19.97 10.87 22.92
CA ASN A 422 -19.47 11.92 22.03
C ASN A 422 -19.85 11.58 20.58
N VAL A 423 -21.14 11.46 20.33
CA VAL A 423 -21.73 11.05 19.05
C VAL A 423 -22.19 12.24 18.22
N VAL A 424 -22.28 12.03 16.91
CA VAL A 424 -22.97 12.93 15.97
C VAL A 424 -24.40 13.13 16.46
N ARG A 425 -24.85 14.38 16.48
CA ARG A 425 -26.22 14.76 16.82
C ARG A 425 -26.92 15.34 15.61
N SER A 426 -28.23 15.11 15.54
CA SER A 426 -29.08 15.64 14.48
C SER A 426 -30.16 16.53 15.07
N VAL A 427 -30.42 17.69 14.45
CA VAL A 427 -31.62 18.51 14.72
C VAL A 427 -32.85 18.04 13.93
N ALA A 428 -32.70 17.03 13.07
CA ALA A 428 -33.83 16.48 12.31
C ALA A 428 -34.79 15.70 13.23
N PRO A 429 -36.11 15.81 12.99
CA PRO A 429 -37.07 14.89 13.59
C PRO A 429 -36.76 13.44 13.16
N PRO A 430 -37.04 12.43 14.00
CA PRO A 430 -36.73 11.02 13.70
C PRO A 430 -37.27 10.54 12.36
N GLU A 431 -38.47 10.95 11.95
CA GLU A 431 -39.06 10.62 10.64
C GLU A 431 -38.32 11.20 9.42
N ALA A 432 -37.47 12.22 9.59
CA ALA A 432 -36.66 12.82 8.53
C ALA A 432 -35.23 12.26 8.47
N ARG A 433 -34.91 11.25 9.30
CA ARG A 433 -33.59 10.58 9.32
C ARG A 433 -33.61 9.38 8.39
N ALA A 434 -32.87 9.46 7.29
CA ALA A 434 -32.68 8.35 6.35
C ALA A 434 -31.26 7.75 6.45
N GLY A 435 -31.12 6.46 6.15
CA GLY A 435 -29.83 5.77 6.00
C GLY A 435 -28.88 5.93 7.21
N ALA A 436 -27.66 6.41 6.96
CA ALA A 436 -26.61 6.60 7.96
C ALA A 436 -26.97 7.56 9.11
N ALA A 437 -28.01 8.39 8.97
CA ALA A 437 -28.54 9.23 10.06
C ALA A 437 -29.07 8.41 11.25
N ASN A 438 -29.36 7.11 11.04
CA ASN A 438 -29.79 6.17 12.09
C ASN A 438 -28.63 5.35 12.67
N VAL A 439 -27.44 5.41 12.04
CA VAL A 439 -26.24 4.73 12.51
C VAL A 439 -25.58 5.59 13.60
N ARG A 440 -25.28 4.97 14.74
CA ARG A 440 -24.57 5.63 15.84
C ARG A 440 -23.12 5.89 15.43
N ARG A 441 -22.81 7.15 15.12
CA ARG A 441 -21.47 7.62 14.72
C ARG A 441 -20.86 8.49 15.81
N LEU A 442 -19.59 8.28 16.13
CA LEU A 442 -18.79 9.20 16.94
C LEU A 442 -18.62 10.53 16.19
N SER A 443 -18.64 11.66 16.92
CA SER A 443 -18.50 12.98 16.30
C SER A 443 -17.05 13.22 15.86
N PRO A 444 -16.78 13.51 14.57
CA PRO A 444 -15.45 13.86 14.09
C PRO A 444 -15.00 15.26 14.52
N PHE A 445 -15.86 16.02 15.21
CA PHE A 445 -15.57 17.35 15.76
C PHE A 445 -15.17 17.30 17.24
N ASP A 446 -15.46 16.19 17.92
CA ASP A 446 -15.07 16.00 19.32
C ASP A 446 -13.65 15.44 19.41
N SER A 447 -12.79 16.10 20.19
CA SER A 447 -11.37 15.72 20.29
C SER A 447 -11.15 14.38 20.98
N GLN A 448 -12.00 14.00 21.94
CA GLN A 448 -11.88 12.70 22.61
C GLN A 448 -12.33 11.57 21.68
N ALA A 449 -13.43 11.76 20.95
CA ALA A 449 -13.89 10.81 19.94
C ALA A 449 -12.84 10.59 18.85
N ARG A 450 -12.26 11.66 18.29
CA ARG A 450 -11.16 11.58 17.32
C ARG A 450 -9.94 10.85 17.89
N GLY A 451 -9.56 11.15 19.14
CA GLY A 451 -8.44 10.50 19.83
C GLY A 451 -8.62 8.99 19.92
N VAL A 452 -9.81 8.54 20.33
CA VAL A 452 -10.15 7.11 20.42
C VAL A 452 -10.09 6.42 19.06
N ILE A 453 -10.66 7.04 18.02
CA ILE A 453 -10.61 6.48 16.65
C ILE A 453 -9.16 6.38 16.17
N ARG A 454 -8.35 7.42 16.40
CA ARG A 454 -6.91 7.41 16.09
C ARG A 454 -6.20 6.27 16.81
N GLU A 455 -6.48 6.04 18.09
CA GLU A 455 -5.90 4.95 18.87
C GLU A 455 -6.36 3.56 18.38
N ILE A 456 -7.59 3.41 17.90
CA ILE A 456 -8.07 2.17 17.25
C ILE A 456 -7.28 1.89 15.96
N TYR A 457 -7.03 2.90 15.12
CA TYR A 457 -6.22 2.74 13.91
C TYR A 457 -4.74 2.49 14.24
N ASP A 458 -4.21 3.10 15.30
CA ASP A 458 -2.86 2.81 15.82
C ASP A 458 -2.75 1.34 16.25
N ASP A 459 -3.74 0.83 16.99
CA ASP A 459 -3.80 -0.59 17.39
C ASP A 459 -3.81 -1.55 16.19
N LEU A 460 -4.62 -1.25 15.17
CA LEU A 460 -4.64 -2.03 13.92
C LEU A 460 -3.24 -2.15 13.31
N THR A 461 -2.49 -1.04 13.31
CA THR A 461 -1.17 -1.02 12.68
C THR A 461 -0.11 -1.80 13.45
N LYS A 462 -0.19 -1.84 14.79
CA LYS A 462 0.79 -2.54 15.65
C LYS A 462 0.77 -4.05 15.47
N TYR A 463 -0.43 -4.61 15.28
CA TYR A 463 -0.66 -6.06 15.39
C TYR A 463 -0.92 -6.76 14.05
N ALA A 464 -0.88 -6.04 12.93
CA ALA A 464 -1.16 -6.60 11.61
C ALA A 464 -0.24 -6.05 10.53
N SER A 465 -0.15 -6.76 9.40
CA SER A 465 0.47 -6.27 8.17
C SER A 465 -0.54 -6.24 7.03
N PHE A 466 -0.61 -5.12 6.32
CA PHE A 466 -1.54 -4.89 5.21
C PHE A 466 -1.03 -3.78 4.27
N ASN A 467 -1.61 -3.68 3.08
CA ASN A 467 -1.09 -2.85 1.99
C ASN A 467 -1.92 -1.58 1.73
N GLY A 468 -3.09 -1.43 2.35
CA GLY A 468 -3.93 -0.25 2.18
C GLY A 468 -5.04 -0.13 3.21
N VAL A 469 -5.77 0.98 3.17
CA VAL A 469 -6.91 1.24 4.04
C VAL A 469 -8.10 1.68 3.21
N VAL A 470 -9.28 1.13 3.52
CA VAL A 470 -10.56 1.55 2.96
C VAL A 470 -11.38 2.17 4.10
N PHE A 471 -11.67 3.46 3.99
CA PHE A 471 -12.58 4.15 4.91
C PHE A 471 -14.02 3.91 4.47
N ASP A 472 -14.84 3.31 5.34
CA ASP A 472 -16.19 2.89 4.99
C ASP A 472 -17.19 4.05 4.84
N GLU A 473 -18.40 3.72 4.37
CA GLU A 473 -19.44 4.71 4.03
C GLU A 473 -20.04 5.45 5.23
N ASP A 474 -19.78 4.97 6.45
CA ASP A 474 -20.24 5.59 7.70
C ASP A 474 -19.67 7.00 7.93
N ALA A 475 -18.60 7.34 7.21
CA ALA A 475 -18.00 8.66 7.08
C ALA A 475 -18.90 9.66 6.32
N THR A 476 -20.10 9.91 6.82
CA THR A 476 -21.11 10.81 6.23
C THR A 476 -21.69 11.74 7.30
N LEU A 477 -22.14 12.94 6.90
CA LEU A 477 -22.83 13.90 7.78
C LEU A 477 -24.01 14.52 7.05
N GLY A 478 -25.23 14.20 7.53
CA GLY A 478 -26.48 14.69 6.96
C GLY A 478 -26.64 16.21 6.97
N GLN A 479 -27.60 16.73 6.20
CA GLN A 479 -27.90 18.17 6.19
C GLN A 479 -28.38 18.72 7.53
N TYR A 480 -28.73 17.88 8.51
CA TYR A 480 -29.11 18.27 9.86
C TYR A 480 -28.04 17.91 10.91
N GLU A 481 -26.85 17.49 10.45
CA GLU A 481 -25.75 16.96 11.26
C GLU A 481 -24.43 17.65 10.90
N ASP A 482 -23.48 17.78 11.81
CA ASP A 482 -23.53 17.43 13.23
C ASP A 482 -23.99 18.63 14.09
N ALA A 483 -24.94 18.43 14.99
CA ALA A 483 -25.49 19.43 15.90
C ALA A 483 -24.85 19.41 17.30
N SER A 484 -23.78 18.64 17.50
CA SER A 484 -23.03 18.62 18.76
C SER A 484 -22.36 19.97 19.03
N ALA A 485 -22.14 20.30 20.31
CA ALA A 485 -21.51 21.57 20.69
C ALA A 485 -20.09 21.75 20.08
N PRO A 486 -19.22 20.72 20.01
CA PRO A 486 -17.94 20.82 19.32
C PRO A 486 -18.08 21.13 17.82
N ALA A 487 -19.10 20.56 17.17
CA ALA A 487 -19.36 20.82 15.76
C ALA A 487 -19.81 22.27 15.52
N LEU A 488 -20.75 22.79 16.33
CA LEU A 488 -21.19 24.19 16.24
C LEU A 488 -20.05 25.19 16.47
N ALA A 489 -19.16 24.90 17.42
CA ALA A 489 -17.95 25.70 17.65
C ALA A 489 -17.01 25.67 16.44
N THR A 490 -16.87 24.50 15.80
CA THR A 490 -16.08 24.36 14.57
C THR A 490 -16.70 25.17 13.42
N TYR A 491 -18.03 25.13 13.26
CA TYR A 491 -18.72 25.92 12.23
C TYR A 491 -18.51 27.43 12.43
N ALA A 492 -18.55 27.90 13.68
CA ALA A 492 -18.22 29.30 14.01
C ALA A 492 -16.79 29.67 13.58
N SER A 493 -15.82 28.76 13.76
CA SER A 493 -14.44 28.97 13.30
C SER A 493 -14.31 29.04 11.78
N TRP A 494 -15.24 28.43 11.03
CA TRP A 494 -15.35 28.56 9.57
C TRP A 494 -16.08 29.84 9.12
N GLY A 495 -16.44 30.71 10.07
CA GLY A 495 -17.20 31.93 9.80
C GLY A 495 -18.66 31.68 9.43
N LEU A 496 -19.25 30.57 9.93
CA LEU A 496 -20.67 30.25 9.79
C LEU A 496 -21.40 30.51 11.12
N PRO A 497 -22.73 30.71 11.11
CA PRO A 497 -23.52 30.73 12.33
C PRO A 497 -23.33 29.43 13.14
N ALA A 498 -23.25 29.55 14.47
CA ALA A 498 -23.28 28.40 15.38
C ALA A 498 -24.72 27.85 15.58
N ASP A 499 -25.53 27.87 14.53
CA ASP A 499 -26.94 27.47 14.51
C ASP A 499 -27.28 26.90 13.13
N ILE A 500 -27.70 25.62 13.09
CA ILE A 500 -27.97 24.92 11.83
C ILE A 500 -29.16 25.53 11.08
N ALA A 501 -30.19 26.01 11.79
CA ALA A 501 -31.34 26.63 11.13
C ALA A 501 -30.96 27.95 10.44
N GLN A 502 -30.05 28.73 11.04
CA GLN A 502 -29.49 29.93 10.41
C GLN A 502 -28.58 29.60 9.21
N ILE A 503 -27.84 28.50 9.27
CA ILE A 503 -27.08 28.00 8.12
C ILE A 503 -28.05 27.64 6.98
N HIS A 504 -29.13 26.92 7.28
CA HIS A 504 -30.16 26.49 6.31
C HIS A 504 -30.87 27.66 5.63
N ALA A 505 -31.05 28.78 6.33
CA ALA A 505 -31.71 29.97 5.81
C ALA A 505 -30.91 30.68 4.69
N SER A 506 -29.64 30.31 4.46
CA SER A 506 -28.77 30.93 3.47
C SER A 506 -28.16 29.87 2.53
N PRO A 507 -28.47 29.89 1.22
CA PRO A 507 -27.86 28.98 0.25
C PRO A 507 -26.33 29.03 0.23
N ASP A 508 -25.75 30.22 0.41
CA ASP A 508 -24.29 30.40 0.47
C ASP A 508 -23.69 29.77 1.74
N SER A 509 -24.37 29.92 2.88
CA SER A 509 -23.97 29.30 4.14
C SER A 509 -24.06 27.78 4.03
N MET A 510 -25.14 27.25 3.46
CA MET A 510 -25.31 25.81 3.19
C MET A 510 -24.17 25.26 2.33
N LYS A 511 -23.85 25.90 1.22
CA LYS A 511 -22.76 25.46 0.33
C LYS A 511 -21.41 25.44 1.06
N ARG A 512 -21.09 26.51 1.80
CA ARG A 512 -19.85 26.58 2.59
C ARG A 512 -19.80 25.53 3.69
N TRP A 513 -20.92 25.29 4.36
CA TRP A 513 -21.03 24.31 5.44
C TRP A 513 -20.88 22.88 4.92
N SER A 514 -21.56 22.51 3.83
CA SER A 514 -21.42 21.19 3.20
C SER A 514 -19.98 20.91 2.80
N ARG A 515 -19.33 21.87 2.11
CA ARG A 515 -17.91 21.76 1.76
C ARG A 515 -17.01 21.64 2.98
N GLY A 516 -17.24 22.47 4.02
CA GLY A 516 -16.48 22.42 5.26
C GLY A 516 -16.58 21.07 5.96
N LYS A 517 -17.77 20.46 6.00
CA LYS A 517 -17.97 19.10 6.54
C LYS A 517 -17.21 18.04 5.73
N THR A 518 -17.28 18.10 4.40
CA THR A 518 -16.53 17.19 3.51
C THR A 518 -15.02 17.31 3.74
N ASP A 519 -14.51 18.55 3.71
CA ASP A 519 -13.08 18.84 3.92
C ASP A 519 -12.63 18.38 5.32
N HIS A 520 -13.46 18.54 6.35
CA HIS A 520 -13.15 18.09 7.73
C HIS A 520 -13.07 16.56 7.85
N LEU A 521 -14.00 15.84 7.23
CA LEU A 521 -13.97 14.36 7.19
C LEU A 521 -12.76 13.86 6.39
N ILE A 522 -12.46 14.48 5.24
CA ILE A 522 -11.29 14.14 4.44
C ILE A 522 -10.02 14.37 5.25
N ALA A 523 -9.85 15.55 5.87
CA ALA A 523 -8.70 15.86 6.70
C ALA A 523 -8.50 14.83 7.82
N PHE A 524 -9.59 14.36 8.43
CA PHE A 524 -9.50 13.31 9.45
C PHE A 524 -9.04 11.96 8.86
N THR A 525 -9.60 11.52 7.74
CA THR A 525 -9.13 10.28 7.08
C THR A 525 -7.67 10.39 6.62
N GLN A 526 -7.20 11.56 6.19
CA GLN A 526 -5.80 11.78 5.82
C GLN A 526 -4.87 11.70 7.04
N GLU A 527 -5.31 12.20 8.21
CA GLU A 527 -4.59 12.01 9.48
C GLU A 527 -4.43 10.51 9.80
N LEU A 528 -5.51 9.73 9.68
CA LEU A 528 -5.49 8.28 9.93
C LEU A 528 -4.65 7.53 8.88
N ALA A 529 -4.74 7.90 7.61
CA ALA A 529 -3.92 7.32 6.55
C ALA A 529 -2.42 7.58 6.79
N GLN A 530 -2.07 8.78 7.25
CA GLN A 530 -0.69 9.11 7.60
C GLN A 530 -0.18 8.28 8.78
N LEU A 531 -1.02 8.09 9.82
CA LEU A 531 -0.71 7.19 10.94
C LEU A 531 -0.43 5.76 10.45
N VAL A 532 -1.27 5.23 9.54
CA VAL A 532 -1.06 3.90 8.96
C VAL A 532 0.24 3.82 8.15
N ARG A 533 0.54 4.82 7.32
CA ARG A 533 1.79 4.90 6.53
C ARG A 533 3.04 4.93 7.41
N GLU A 534 2.95 5.48 8.62
CA GLU A 534 4.06 5.52 9.56
C GLU A 534 4.43 4.16 10.15
N TYR A 535 3.58 3.14 9.98
CA TYR A 535 3.78 1.82 10.55
C TYR A 535 3.89 0.69 9.51
N GLN A 536 3.12 0.78 8.43
CA GLN A 536 2.99 -0.27 7.41
C GLN A 536 4.01 -0.12 6.26
N GLY A 537 5.25 0.23 6.57
CA GLY A 537 6.30 0.34 5.55
C GLY A 537 6.12 1.51 4.58
N GLY A 538 5.56 2.65 5.02
CA GLY A 538 5.72 3.91 4.30
C GLY A 538 4.83 4.15 3.08
N GLY A 539 5.47 4.62 2.00
CA GLY A 539 4.83 5.21 0.81
C GLY A 539 3.96 4.24 0.01
N ASN A 540 4.06 2.94 0.28
CA ASN A 540 3.37 1.88 -0.45
C ASN A 540 1.97 1.55 0.09
N VAL A 541 1.54 2.15 1.20
CA VAL A 541 0.15 2.04 1.67
C VAL A 541 -0.75 2.84 0.74
N LEU A 542 -1.82 2.25 0.20
CA LEU A 542 -2.79 2.97 -0.62
C LEU A 542 -4.09 3.21 0.16
N THR A 543 -4.81 4.26 -0.23
CA THR A 543 -6.03 4.71 0.43
C THR A 543 -7.22 4.63 -0.52
N ALA A 544 -8.32 4.09 0.00
CA ALA A 544 -9.61 4.14 -0.66
C ALA A 544 -10.66 4.68 0.31
N ARG A 545 -11.71 5.29 -0.23
CA ARG A 545 -12.89 5.65 0.55
C ARG A 545 -14.15 5.24 -0.21
N SER A 546 -15.07 4.62 0.52
CA SER A 546 -16.35 4.19 -0.04
C SER A 546 -17.24 5.39 -0.35
N LEU A 547 -17.94 5.32 -1.48
CA LEU A 547 -18.83 6.36 -1.98
C LEU A 547 -20.10 5.70 -2.55
N PRO A 548 -21.31 6.05 -2.06
CA PRO A 548 -22.54 5.54 -2.64
C PRO A 548 -22.82 6.16 -4.02
N ALA A 549 -23.49 5.42 -4.91
CA ALA A 549 -23.85 5.92 -6.26
C ALA A 549 -24.61 7.25 -6.24
N ASP A 550 -25.43 7.48 -5.21
CA ASP A 550 -26.19 8.72 -5.05
C ASP A 550 -25.31 9.95 -4.91
N ALA A 551 -24.12 9.82 -4.33
CA ALA A 551 -23.15 10.90 -4.23
C ALA A 551 -22.63 11.37 -5.60
N VAL A 552 -22.89 10.59 -6.66
CA VAL A 552 -22.53 10.91 -8.05
C VAL A 552 -23.77 11.24 -8.88
N LEU A 553 -24.88 10.53 -8.65
CA LEU A 553 -26.09 10.64 -9.47
C LEU A 553 -27.05 11.76 -9.03
N ASN A 554 -26.98 12.18 -7.76
CA ASN A 554 -27.83 13.24 -7.21
C ASN A 554 -27.03 14.53 -7.03
N ALA A 555 -27.48 15.62 -7.66
CA ALA A 555 -26.83 16.93 -7.62
C ALA A 555 -26.81 17.58 -6.23
N ASP A 556 -27.73 17.19 -5.35
CA ASP A 556 -27.84 17.73 -3.98
C ASP A 556 -27.13 16.85 -2.92
N SER A 557 -26.50 15.76 -3.35
CA SER A 557 -25.92 14.75 -2.46
C SER A 557 -24.78 15.28 -1.59
N ASP A 558 -23.98 16.23 -2.06
CA ASP A 558 -22.93 16.89 -1.27
C ASP A 558 -23.48 17.47 0.04
N ALA A 559 -24.67 18.09 0.00
CA ALA A 559 -25.32 18.64 1.19
C ALA A 559 -25.94 17.56 2.09
N MET A 560 -26.35 16.43 1.51
CA MET A 560 -26.99 15.33 2.20
C MET A 560 -26.02 14.34 2.82
N LEU A 561 -24.80 14.21 2.30
CA LEU A 561 -23.84 13.18 2.70
C LEU A 561 -22.51 13.75 3.20
N ALA A 562 -22.19 15.00 2.89
CA ALA A 562 -20.84 15.55 3.06
C ALA A 562 -19.77 14.70 2.36
N GLN A 563 -20.08 14.17 1.18
CA GLN A 563 -19.20 13.38 0.32
C GLN A 563 -19.26 13.94 -1.09
N SER A 564 -18.14 13.94 -1.81
CA SER A 564 -18.04 14.50 -3.16
C SER A 564 -17.02 13.72 -3.97
N LEU A 565 -17.41 13.29 -5.18
CA LEU A 565 -16.53 12.50 -6.06
C LEU A 565 -15.24 13.27 -6.40
N ASP A 566 -15.33 14.55 -6.73
CA ASP A 566 -14.15 15.38 -7.07
C ASP A 566 -13.20 15.51 -5.88
N ALA A 567 -13.74 15.73 -4.68
CA ALA A 567 -12.93 15.83 -3.48
C ALA A 567 -12.24 14.49 -3.14
N PHE A 568 -12.92 13.37 -3.37
CA PHE A 568 -12.38 12.04 -3.10
C PHE A 568 -11.31 11.65 -4.13
N VAL A 569 -11.55 11.91 -5.42
CA VAL A 569 -10.57 11.70 -6.50
C VAL A 569 -9.29 12.52 -6.24
N ALA A 570 -9.42 13.71 -5.68
CA ALA A 570 -8.27 14.54 -5.31
C ALA A 570 -7.51 14.05 -4.06
N SER A 571 -8.18 13.32 -3.16
CA SER A 571 -7.65 13.04 -1.82
C SER A 571 -7.23 11.59 -1.59
N TYR A 572 -7.79 10.63 -2.31
CA TYR A 572 -7.52 9.20 -2.12
C TYR A 572 -6.85 8.60 -3.35
N ASP A 573 -6.15 7.47 -3.17
CA ASP A 573 -5.58 6.72 -4.29
C ASP A 573 -6.68 6.10 -5.16
N PHE A 574 -7.76 5.62 -4.51
CA PHE A 574 -8.97 5.11 -5.14
C PHE A 574 -10.26 5.60 -4.47
N VAL A 575 -11.36 5.56 -5.22
CA VAL A 575 -12.73 5.71 -4.73
C VAL A 575 -13.44 4.37 -4.90
N ALA A 576 -13.93 3.78 -3.81
CA ALA A 576 -14.70 2.55 -3.85
C ALA A 576 -16.19 2.90 -4.05
N LEU A 577 -16.64 2.94 -5.30
CA LEU A 577 -17.98 3.35 -5.67
C LEU A 577 -18.94 2.17 -5.60
N SER A 578 -19.91 2.23 -4.69
CA SER A 578 -21.01 1.27 -4.59
C SER A 578 -21.94 1.42 -5.79
N ALA A 579 -21.79 0.55 -6.79
CA ALA A 579 -22.43 0.65 -8.10
C ALA A 579 -23.81 -0.03 -8.14
N TRP A 580 -24.68 0.35 -7.21
CA TRP A 580 -26.09 -0.03 -7.17
C TRP A 580 -26.97 1.14 -6.70
N PRO A 581 -28.26 1.18 -7.05
CA PRO A 581 -29.16 2.23 -6.59
C PRO A 581 -29.45 2.09 -5.10
N THR A 582 -29.58 3.21 -4.40
CA THR A 582 -30.02 3.26 -3.00
C THR A 582 -31.55 3.32 -2.89
N GLU A 583 -32.21 3.80 -3.94
CA GLU A 583 -33.66 3.99 -3.99
C GLU A 583 -34.39 2.64 -3.94
N PRO A 584 -35.32 2.44 -2.98
CA PRO A 584 -36.02 1.18 -2.82
C PRO A 584 -36.75 0.74 -4.11
N GLY A 585 -36.40 -0.46 -4.59
CA GLY A 585 -37.06 -1.10 -5.75
C GLY A 585 -36.45 -0.76 -7.11
N GLU A 586 -35.51 0.19 -7.19
CA GLU A 586 -34.70 0.35 -8.41
C GLU A 586 -33.67 -0.79 -8.51
N LYS A 587 -33.43 -1.28 -9.74
CA LYS A 587 -32.51 -2.39 -9.99
C LYS A 587 -31.31 -1.94 -10.83
N VAL A 588 -30.18 -2.64 -10.68
CA VAL A 588 -28.99 -2.47 -11.52
C VAL A 588 -29.26 -2.95 -12.94
N SER A 589 -29.87 -2.08 -13.75
CA SER A 589 -30.09 -2.31 -15.18
C SER A 589 -28.90 -1.83 -16.02
N ALA A 590 -28.82 -2.29 -17.26
CA ALA A 590 -27.85 -1.79 -18.23
C ALA A 590 -27.94 -0.25 -18.38
N ALA A 591 -29.16 0.30 -18.54
CA ALA A 591 -29.33 1.74 -18.67
C ALA A 591 -28.86 2.53 -17.43
N TRP A 592 -29.08 1.96 -16.24
CA TRP A 592 -28.63 2.56 -14.98
C TRP A 592 -27.10 2.57 -14.85
N LEU A 593 -26.42 1.45 -15.16
CA LEU A 593 -24.96 1.39 -15.15
C LEU A 593 -24.32 2.35 -16.16
N ASP A 594 -24.91 2.54 -17.34
CA ASP A 594 -24.44 3.55 -18.31
C ASP A 594 -24.59 4.97 -17.78
N LYS A 595 -25.68 5.23 -17.05
CA LYS A 595 -25.92 6.54 -16.44
C LYS A 595 -24.83 6.80 -15.39
N LEU A 596 -24.57 5.84 -14.51
CA LEU A 596 -23.53 5.95 -13.48
C LEU A 596 -22.13 6.13 -14.09
N SER A 597 -21.75 5.28 -15.05
CA SER A 597 -20.43 5.35 -15.67
C SER A 597 -20.21 6.67 -16.42
N ARG A 598 -21.23 7.18 -17.13
CA ARG A 598 -21.16 8.51 -17.76
C ARG A 598 -21.13 9.65 -16.74
N ALA A 599 -21.84 9.53 -15.62
CA ALA A 599 -21.78 10.52 -14.55
C ALA A 599 -20.36 10.59 -13.97
N VAL A 600 -19.73 9.45 -13.65
CA VAL A 600 -18.31 9.40 -13.24
C VAL A 600 -17.39 9.97 -14.32
N ALA A 601 -17.64 9.66 -15.60
CA ALA A 601 -16.85 10.18 -16.72
C ALA A 601 -16.85 11.70 -16.85
N ALA A 602 -17.93 12.35 -16.38
CA ALA A 602 -18.06 13.81 -16.44
C ALA A 602 -17.10 14.52 -15.46
N HIS A 603 -16.56 13.81 -14.48
CA HIS A 603 -15.59 14.31 -13.51
C HIS A 603 -14.15 14.05 -13.99
N PRO A 604 -13.33 15.10 -14.22
CA PRO A 604 -11.96 14.95 -14.73
C PRO A 604 -11.10 14.00 -13.88
N GLY A 605 -10.53 12.98 -14.51
CA GLY A 605 -9.65 12.00 -13.85
C GLY A 605 -10.37 10.95 -13.00
N ALA A 606 -11.68 11.04 -12.76
CA ALA A 606 -12.40 10.13 -11.88
C ALA A 606 -12.38 8.67 -12.37
N ARG A 607 -12.49 8.43 -13.68
CA ARG A 607 -12.43 7.08 -14.27
C ARG A 607 -11.13 6.32 -13.94
N ALA A 608 -10.02 7.03 -13.77
CA ALA A 608 -8.71 6.44 -13.49
C ALA A 608 -8.49 6.10 -12.00
N LYS A 609 -9.43 6.46 -11.13
CA LYS A 609 -9.32 6.24 -9.67
C LYS A 609 -10.57 5.60 -9.06
N THR A 610 -11.66 5.43 -9.82
CA THR A 610 -12.93 4.90 -9.29
C THR A 610 -13.04 3.40 -9.54
N VAL A 611 -13.05 2.63 -8.46
CA VAL A 611 -13.38 1.19 -8.46
C VAL A 611 -14.89 1.04 -8.42
N PHE A 612 -15.48 0.45 -9.45
CA PHE A 612 -16.92 0.16 -9.46
C PHE A 612 -17.17 -1.16 -8.74
N GLU A 613 -17.66 -1.10 -7.50
CA GLU A 613 -18.03 -2.27 -6.71
C GLU A 613 -19.46 -2.69 -7.06
N LEU A 614 -19.64 -3.87 -7.62
CA LEU A 614 -20.95 -4.41 -7.98
C LEU A 614 -21.52 -5.28 -6.85
N GLN A 615 -22.82 -5.18 -6.60
CA GLN A 615 -23.48 -6.02 -5.60
C GLN A 615 -23.64 -7.48 -6.09
N THR A 616 -23.37 -8.45 -5.23
CA THR A 616 -23.62 -9.88 -5.49
C THR A 616 -24.89 -10.38 -4.82
N VAL A 617 -25.48 -9.55 -3.94
CA VAL A 617 -26.76 -9.77 -3.27
C VAL A 617 -27.60 -8.51 -3.46
N ASP A 618 -28.82 -8.66 -3.96
CA ASP A 618 -29.75 -7.56 -4.12
C ASP A 618 -30.28 -7.11 -2.74
N ALA A 619 -29.99 -5.87 -2.35
CA ALA A 619 -30.31 -5.37 -1.01
C ALA A 619 -31.82 -5.40 -0.68
N ALA A 620 -32.69 -5.24 -1.69
CA ALA A 620 -34.14 -5.19 -1.50
C ALA A 620 -34.77 -6.58 -1.34
N THR A 621 -34.28 -7.55 -2.13
CA THR A 621 -34.85 -8.91 -2.19
C THR A 621 -34.05 -9.95 -1.41
N GLN A 622 -32.83 -9.62 -1.01
CA GLN A 622 -31.84 -10.52 -0.42
C GLN A 622 -31.51 -11.72 -1.32
N GLN A 623 -31.81 -11.63 -2.62
CA GLN A 623 -31.49 -12.67 -3.59
C GLN A 623 -30.09 -12.48 -4.15
N HIS A 624 -29.38 -13.59 -4.37
CA HIS A 624 -28.09 -13.56 -5.03
C HIS A 624 -28.24 -13.16 -6.51
N VAL A 625 -27.34 -12.29 -6.96
CA VAL A 625 -27.18 -11.97 -8.38
C VAL A 625 -26.49 -13.14 -9.07
N ALA A 626 -27.07 -13.61 -10.18
CA ALA A 626 -26.46 -14.68 -10.97
C ALA A 626 -25.09 -14.26 -11.50
N THR A 627 -24.10 -15.15 -11.45
CA THR A 627 -22.70 -14.85 -11.83
C THR A 627 -22.60 -14.34 -13.27
N GLU A 628 -23.41 -14.86 -14.20
CA GLU A 628 -23.46 -14.43 -15.59
C GLU A 628 -23.93 -12.97 -15.71
N VAL A 629 -24.90 -12.56 -14.89
CA VAL A 629 -25.37 -11.18 -14.86
C VAL A 629 -24.27 -10.26 -14.37
N LEU A 630 -23.59 -10.63 -13.28
CA LEU A 630 -22.46 -9.88 -12.73
C LEU A 630 -21.33 -9.74 -13.77
N ARG A 631 -20.97 -10.83 -14.45
CA ARG A 631 -19.96 -10.83 -15.51
C ARG A 631 -20.33 -9.90 -16.67
N GLU A 632 -21.58 -9.92 -17.12
CA GLU A 632 -22.02 -9.04 -18.22
C GLU A 632 -22.06 -7.57 -17.79
N GLN A 633 -22.41 -7.27 -16.54
CA GLN A 633 -22.26 -5.92 -15.97
C GLN A 633 -20.79 -5.45 -16.00
N MET A 634 -19.85 -6.31 -15.57
CA MET A 634 -18.42 -6.02 -15.59
C MET A 634 -17.86 -5.79 -17.01
N LYS A 635 -18.23 -6.64 -17.97
CA LYS A 635 -17.84 -6.47 -19.37
C LYS A 635 -18.35 -5.16 -19.96
N ARG A 636 -19.57 -4.78 -19.58
CA ARG A 636 -20.20 -3.56 -20.04
C ARG A 636 -19.49 -2.31 -19.51
N LEU A 637 -19.13 -2.30 -18.23
CA LEU A 637 -18.29 -1.25 -17.65
C LEU A 637 -16.92 -1.18 -18.33
N ASN A 638 -16.26 -2.34 -18.55
CA ASN A 638 -15.00 -2.40 -19.30
C ASN A 638 -15.14 -1.81 -20.72
N ALA A 639 -16.24 -2.11 -21.42
CA ALA A 639 -16.50 -1.58 -22.76
C ALA A 639 -16.72 -0.06 -22.80
N ASP A 640 -17.15 0.55 -21.69
CA ASP A 640 -17.24 2.02 -21.52
C ASP A 640 -15.93 2.65 -21.00
N GLY A 641 -14.85 1.86 -20.89
CA GLY A 641 -13.52 2.33 -20.48
C GLY A 641 -13.31 2.39 -18.97
N VAL A 642 -14.16 1.74 -18.17
CA VAL A 642 -13.89 1.52 -16.74
C VAL A 642 -12.87 0.39 -16.59
N VAL A 643 -11.76 0.66 -15.92
CA VAL A 643 -10.67 -0.33 -15.75
C VAL A 643 -10.64 -0.96 -14.36
N HIS A 644 -11.16 -0.27 -13.35
CA HIS A 644 -11.18 -0.74 -11.96
C HIS A 644 -12.56 -1.31 -11.61
N LEU A 645 -12.60 -2.59 -11.27
CA LEU A 645 -13.85 -3.28 -10.93
C LEU A 645 -13.70 -4.02 -9.60
N GLY A 646 -14.81 -4.16 -8.89
CA GLY A 646 -14.89 -5.03 -7.73
C GLY A 646 -16.28 -5.59 -7.55
N TYR A 647 -16.45 -6.43 -6.54
CA TYR A 647 -17.78 -6.86 -6.10
C TYR A 647 -17.85 -7.05 -4.58
N THR A 648 -19.08 -7.06 -4.07
CA THR A 648 -19.37 -7.26 -2.64
C THR A 648 -20.79 -7.82 -2.42
N PRO A 649 -21.01 -8.68 -1.40
CA PRO A 649 -19.98 -9.44 -0.66
C PRO A 649 -19.43 -10.63 -1.48
N ASP A 650 -18.36 -11.26 -0.99
CA ASP A 650 -17.87 -12.56 -1.46
C ASP A 650 -18.39 -13.71 -0.58
N ASP A 651 -19.14 -14.63 -1.16
CA ASP A 651 -19.58 -15.87 -0.48
C ASP A 651 -18.69 -17.04 -0.95
N PHE A 652 -17.48 -17.06 -0.39
CA PHE A 652 -16.48 -18.07 -0.70
C PHE A 652 -16.87 -19.48 -0.25
N LEU A 653 -17.82 -19.61 0.69
CA LEU A 653 -18.29 -20.90 1.18
C LEU A 653 -19.20 -21.59 0.17
N ALA A 654 -20.02 -20.82 -0.56
CA ALA A 654 -20.91 -21.33 -1.60
C ALA A 654 -20.36 -21.18 -3.03
N ASN A 655 -19.10 -20.73 -3.18
CA ASN A 655 -18.51 -20.36 -4.47
C ASN A 655 -19.35 -19.33 -5.25
N ARG A 656 -19.75 -18.25 -4.58
CA ARG A 656 -20.61 -17.20 -5.15
C ARG A 656 -19.95 -15.83 -5.02
N PRO A 657 -19.74 -15.10 -6.14
CA PRO A 657 -19.94 -15.50 -7.54
C PRO A 657 -19.05 -16.68 -7.97
N ASP A 658 -19.43 -17.43 -9.00
CA ASP A 658 -18.63 -18.56 -9.51
C ASP A 658 -17.29 -18.06 -10.08
N THR A 659 -16.16 -18.51 -9.50
CA THR A 659 -14.81 -18.11 -9.93
C THR A 659 -14.52 -18.48 -11.38
N THR A 660 -14.99 -19.63 -11.87
CA THR A 660 -14.72 -20.10 -13.23
C THR A 660 -15.36 -19.17 -14.26
N VAL A 661 -16.55 -18.64 -13.95
CA VAL A 661 -17.25 -17.69 -14.82
C VAL A 661 -16.63 -16.29 -14.71
N LEU A 662 -16.25 -15.85 -13.51
CA LEU A 662 -15.83 -14.46 -13.27
C LEU A 662 -14.34 -14.20 -13.52
N ARG A 663 -13.50 -15.25 -13.62
CA ARG A 663 -12.03 -15.12 -13.74
C ARG A 663 -11.59 -14.30 -14.96
N ASP A 664 -12.33 -14.35 -16.07
CA ASP A 664 -11.94 -13.61 -17.28
C ASP A 664 -11.99 -12.08 -17.11
N VAL A 665 -12.91 -11.58 -16.29
CA VAL A 665 -13.09 -10.14 -16.02
C VAL A 665 -12.43 -9.68 -14.71
N MET A 666 -12.10 -10.59 -13.80
CA MET A 666 -11.50 -10.27 -12.50
C MET A 666 -10.01 -10.57 -12.38
N SER A 667 -9.46 -11.53 -13.12
CA SER A 667 -8.03 -11.87 -13.01
C SER A 667 -7.15 -10.77 -13.60
N ILE A 668 -6.16 -10.33 -12.84
CA ILE A 668 -5.12 -9.42 -13.35
C ILE A 668 -4.14 -10.11 -14.32
N GLN A 669 -4.09 -11.44 -14.34
CA GLN A 669 -3.25 -12.17 -15.32
C GLN A 669 -3.83 -12.10 -16.74
N ASN A 670 -5.16 -11.94 -16.88
CA ASN A 670 -5.80 -11.72 -18.18
C ASN A 670 -5.63 -10.27 -18.68
N ALA A 671 -5.44 -9.31 -17.76
CA ALA A 671 -5.18 -7.91 -18.07
C ALA A 671 -3.69 -7.61 -18.33
N VAL A 672 -2.76 -8.41 -17.79
CA VAL A 672 -1.33 -8.09 -17.75
C VAL A 672 -0.45 -9.35 -17.86
N ARG A 673 -0.40 -9.99 -19.04
CA ARG A 673 0.74 -10.87 -19.40
C ARG A 673 1.45 -10.39 -20.65
N LEU A 674 2.01 -9.19 -20.53
CA LEU A 674 3.34 -8.89 -21.06
C LEU A 674 4.21 -8.46 -19.87
N LYS A 675 5.01 -9.40 -19.36
CA LYS A 675 6.04 -9.26 -18.32
C LYS A 675 5.57 -8.85 -16.92
N GLN A 676 5.48 -9.82 -16.01
CA GLN A 676 6.19 -9.84 -14.72
C GLN A 676 5.80 -11.13 -13.99
N GLY A 677 6.81 -11.94 -13.68
CA GLY A 677 6.65 -13.14 -12.87
C GLY A 677 6.78 -12.78 -11.40
N MET A 678 5.67 -12.82 -10.67
CA MET A 678 5.70 -13.09 -9.24
C MET A 678 5.32 -14.55 -9.04
N LEU A 679 5.88 -15.20 -8.02
CA LEU A 679 5.09 -15.95 -7.03
C LEU A 679 5.97 -16.47 -5.88
N VAL A 680 5.51 -16.10 -4.67
CA VAL A 680 5.75 -16.61 -3.30
C VAL A 680 7.06 -16.21 -2.63
#